data_AF-A0A357FWY2-F1
#
_entry.id   AF-A0A357FWY2-F1
#
_cell.length_a   1.000
_cell.length_b   1.000
_cell.length_c   1.000
_cell.angle_alpha   90.00
_cell.angle_beta   90.00
_cell.angle_gamma   90.00
#
_symmetry.space_group_name_H-M   'P 1'
#
loop_
_entity.id
_entity.type
_entity.pdbx_description
1 polymer ?
#
loop_
_entity_poly.entity_id
_entity_poly.type
_entity_poly.pdbx_seq_one_letter_code
_entity_poly.pdbx_strand_id
1 'polypeptide(L)'
;VNNSKFFIQLADGAEFQPGTPTLLDGSNATFYDATITGLVGPGGISGIDASAGGYSFAEINALANVESKVHHYLDGEDLGLFSLIPDGFVGDSSFGLQGIQRMINVASAGDTLLLGSGVYNDPSDTDEGFLPLEVYKSLTILGATHETSAVGAGRTAGSADEVVLDFAGATGAAGVTVSPAILIYADNVTLKGVDLSTDSSNIAGIRLLDLDAGGSLDNIDISNNFIHGGAVTPIIGHGITTTNDLLSQGYTNINIAGNDIFNATGDGAHIDGATGLVIASNLVHDVGQNGVVVDNSNGAIVTSNVIDNTGLDGIEATNSAGIVIISNQIGTSGGANNIGAEGIDVNGSDGALIVSNTVANTVSNGISVNPSSNVFIIGNSINNTGADGVLVTGGSNNLVVANQIGTLGGANNIGDDGVHISGSDNALVDSNAIQNTVGNGVHVNPSNDVTVSGNNISFVGKNGVLVESGSGVDILGNVISQTALNGIQIDNHDNADVYLNLIGQVGIDGIQLNGSNNAVVEANTVDDADDDGIDVNNSDNAVVIGNLIGTNNVDGSIADDGVTVGNGSDTATIKGNTIRADGRGVSVFGGSDHVVHENAIRTYSYIDAEDEGVYADNTVSIDITDNNIFTADNAGIRVNGGSDAKVTGNDIDSATQQGIDIQSVTTALVDNNEVDNTGSHGINAFNTSGLTISNNRVGTTGAANNINGDGIRVELSGGALIKDNIVDETIGNGIYVLDSDNAIIGGADGDGNTVTDADLNGIYVSSSDGTTISWNGVSRTGGNGILVNPSNNVTVSNNTISDVLENGIKIESGSWIDVL
;
A
#
# COMPACT_ATOMS: atom_id res chain seq x y z
N VAL A 1 28.28 -49.94 15.46
CA VAL A 1 29.17 -51.12 15.65
C VAL A 1 29.65 -51.11 17.10
N ASN A 2 29.66 -52.28 17.74
CA ASN A 2 30.05 -52.66 19.11
C ASN A 2 31.03 -51.75 19.91
N ASN A 3 30.57 -51.24 21.06
CA ASN A 3 31.31 -50.52 22.12
C ASN A 3 32.33 -51.41 22.89
N SER A 4 33.23 -52.14 22.22
CA SER A 4 34.04 -53.15 22.94
C SER A 4 35.49 -53.26 22.50
N LYS A 5 36.29 -52.19 22.61
CA LYS A 5 37.75 -52.32 22.45
C LYS A 5 38.63 -51.62 23.49
N PHE A 6 38.08 -50.89 24.46
CA PHE A 6 38.86 -50.33 25.56
C PHE A 6 38.21 -50.69 26.90
N PHE A 7 38.99 -51.31 27.78
CA PHE A 7 38.64 -51.55 29.18
C PHE A 7 39.65 -50.77 30.02
N ILE A 8 39.18 -49.86 30.89
CA ILE A 8 40.00 -49.24 31.92
C ILE A 8 39.86 -50.11 33.16
N GLN A 9 40.91 -50.83 33.54
CA GLN A 9 40.96 -51.59 34.78
C GLN A 9 41.81 -50.82 35.79
N LEU A 10 41.17 -50.22 36.78
CA LEU A 10 41.87 -49.65 37.93
C LEU A 10 42.55 -50.78 38.70
N ALA A 11 43.83 -50.61 39.04
CA ALA A 11 44.58 -51.61 39.79
C ALA A 11 43.97 -51.82 41.19
N ASP A 12 44.04 -53.06 41.68
CA ASP A 12 43.59 -53.43 43.02
C ASP A 12 44.42 -52.65 44.07
N GLY A 13 43.78 -51.71 44.78
CA GLY A 13 44.42 -50.87 45.82
C GLY A 13 44.60 -49.38 45.51
N ALA A 14 43.97 -48.83 44.47
CA ALA A 14 43.94 -47.39 44.23
C ALA A 14 42.99 -46.65 45.20
N GLU A 15 43.36 -46.54 46.48
CA GLU A 15 42.70 -45.63 47.43
C GLU A 15 43.41 -44.27 47.41
N PHE A 16 42.68 -43.20 47.04
CA PHE A 16 43.17 -41.82 47.10
C PHE A 16 42.63 -41.11 48.35
N GLN A 17 43.41 -40.18 48.93
CA GLN A 17 42.98 -39.38 50.07
C GLN A 17 41.90 -38.37 49.63
N PRO A 18 40.86 -38.11 50.45
CA PRO A 18 39.77 -37.21 50.10
C PRO A 18 40.23 -35.77 49.81
N GLY A 19 39.77 -35.19 48.70
CA GLY A 19 39.83 -33.74 48.44
C GLY A 19 41.05 -33.19 47.70
N THR A 20 41.89 -34.04 47.08
CA THR A 20 42.94 -33.58 46.15
C THR A 20 42.54 -33.85 44.69
N PRO A 21 42.80 -32.93 43.73
CA PRO A 21 42.58 -33.19 42.31
C PRO A 21 43.45 -34.36 41.87
N THR A 22 42.83 -35.45 41.42
CA THR A 22 43.56 -36.60 40.88
C THR A 22 43.76 -36.38 39.39
N LEU A 23 44.88 -35.76 39.01
CA LEU A 23 45.40 -35.95 37.66
C LEU A 23 45.81 -37.42 37.57
N LEU A 24 45.10 -38.20 36.75
CA LEU A 24 45.70 -39.40 36.17
C LEU A 24 46.93 -38.90 35.39
N ASP A 25 48.11 -39.10 35.95
CA ASP A 25 49.35 -38.95 35.21
C ASP A 25 49.38 -40.08 34.18
N GLY A 26 48.95 -39.78 32.95
CA GLY A 26 48.91 -40.71 31.81
C GLY A 26 50.27 -41.38 31.52
N SER A 27 51.37 -40.90 32.10
CA SER A 27 52.66 -41.60 32.05
C SER A 27 52.73 -42.91 32.87
N ASN A 28 51.73 -43.18 33.72
CA ASN A 28 51.65 -44.40 34.55
C ASN A 28 50.45 -45.31 34.22
N ALA A 29 49.65 -45.00 33.21
CA ALA A 29 48.55 -45.86 32.75
C ALA A 29 49.04 -46.96 31.78
N THR A 30 48.50 -48.17 31.90
CA THR A 30 48.84 -49.30 31.02
C THR A 30 47.78 -49.45 29.94
N PHE A 31 48.14 -49.26 28.67
CA PHE A 31 47.23 -49.35 27.52
C PHE A 31 47.40 -50.69 26.79
N TYR A 32 46.29 -51.28 26.34
CA TYR A 32 46.26 -52.55 25.59
C TYR A 32 45.96 -52.30 24.11
N ASP A 33 46.88 -52.67 23.21
CA ASP A 33 46.65 -52.73 21.76
C ASP A 33 46.37 -54.18 21.33
N ALA A 34 45.21 -54.42 20.74
CA ALA A 34 44.79 -55.74 20.28
C ALA A 34 45.39 -56.17 18.92
N THR A 35 46.27 -55.39 18.30
CA THR A 35 46.92 -55.74 17.03
C THR A 35 48.27 -56.44 17.18
N ILE A 36 48.83 -56.49 18.40
CA ILE A 36 50.06 -57.23 18.69
C ILE A 36 49.70 -58.63 19.20
N THR A 37 50.01 -59.65 18.39
CA THR A 37 49.82 -61.05 18.78
C THR A 37 50.80 -61.45 19.89
N GLY A 38 50.32 -61.52 21.14
CA GLY A 38 50.97 -62.25 22.24
C GLY A 38 50.72 -61.66 23.63
N LEU A 39 50.15 -62.46 24.54
CA LEU A 39 50.12 -62.16 25.98
C LEU A 39 51.55 -62.07 26.54
N VAL A 40 51.89 -60.99 27.24
CA VAL A 40 53.04 -60.96 28.15
C VAL A 40 52.58 -60.48 29.53
N GLY A 41 52.84 -61.31 30.55
CA GLY A 41 52.43 -61.09 31.93
C GLY A 41 53.28 -60.05 32.71
N PRO A 42 52.95 -59.82 33.99
CA PRO A 42 53.26 -58.62 34.75
C PRO A 42 54.69 -58.58 35.31
N GLY A 43 55.71 -58.60 34.44
CA GLY A 43 57.09 -58.74 34.90
C GLY A 43 58.19 -58.14 34.03
N GLY A 44 57.89 -57.27 33.04
CA GLY A 44 58.99 -56.67 32.30
C GLY A 44 58.63 -55.61 31.29
N ILE A 45 58.33 -54.39 31.75
CA ILE A 45 58.79 -53.13 31.14
C ILE A 45 58.99 -52.14 32.31
N SER A 46 60.17 -51.54 32.41
CA SER A 46 60.44 -50.40 33.30
C SER A 46 59.65 -49.19 32.82
N GLY A 47 59.10 -48.42 33.76
CA GLY A 47 58.30 -47.22 33.49
C GLY A 47 58.81 -46.34 32.34
N ILE A 48 57.84 -45.86 31.54
CA ILE A 48 58.04 -44.97 30.41
C ILE A 48 58.16 -43.55 30.98
N ASP A 49 59.39 -43.05 31.10
CA ASP A 49 59.70 -41.66 31.44
C ASP A 49 59.86 -40.85 30.15
N ALA A 50 58.98 -39.87 29.94
CA ALA A 50 58.99 -38.99 28.75
C ALA A 50 60.16 -37.98 28.74
N SER A 51 61.03 -37.95 29.75
CA SER A 51 62.24 -37.11 29.76
C SER A 51 63.45 -37.75 29.04
N ALA A 52 63.37 -39.03 28.68
CA ALA A 52 64.44 -39.74 27.97
C ALA A 52 64.15 -39.78 26.46
N GLY A 53 64.64 -38.79 25.72
CA GLY A 53 64.46 -38.68 24.27
C GLY A 53 64.75 -39.99 23.51
N GLY A 54 63.82 -40.39 22.65
CA GLY A 54 63.94 -41.63 21.86
C GLY A 54 62.68 -42.16 21.16
N TYR A 55 61.50 -41.55 21.33
CA TYR A 55 60.26 -42.00 20.70
C TYR A 55 59.98 -41.29 19.36
N SER A 56 59.29 -41.98 18.45
CA SER A 56 58.87 -41.36 17.20
C SER A 56 57.62 -40.49 17.43
N PHE A 57 57.49 -39.39 16.68
CA PHE A 57 56.36 -38.44 16.74
C PHE A 57 54.99 -39.13 16.63
N ALA A 58 54.91 -40.29 15.96
CA ALA A 58 53.68 -41.06 15.78
C ALA A 58 53.18 -41.74 17.07
N GLU A 59 54.08 -42.16 17.96
CA GLU A 59 53.73 -42.91 19.18
C GLU A 59 53.18 -41.99 20.28
N ILE A 60 53.69 -40.75 20.35
CA ILE A 60 53.19 -39.70 21.25
C ILE A 60 51.78 -39.25 20.83
N ASN A 61 51.53 -39.11 19.52
CA ASN A 61 50.21 -38.76 18.99
C ASN A 61 49.15 -39.85 19.23
N ALA A 62 49.54 -41.13 19.27
CA ALA A 62 48.60 -42.23 19.50
C ALA A 62 48.07 -42.25 20.94
N LEU A 63 48.90 -41.90 21.93
CA LEU A 63 48.52 -41.84 23.34
C LEU A 63 47.67 -40.60 23.67
N ALA A 64 48.02 -39.44 23.13
CA ALA A 64 47.21 -38.23 23.24
C ALA A 64 45.78 -38.40 22.69
N ASN A 65 45.63 -39.21 21.64
CA ASN A 65 44.34 -39.58 21.03
C ASN A 65 43.48 -40.53 21.88
N VAL A 66 44.06 -41.24 22.85
CA VAL A 66 43.31 -42.10 23.78
C VAL A 66 42.88 -41.31 25.00
N GLU A 67 43.76 -40.46 25.53
CA GLU A 67 43.48 -39.56 26.64
C GLU A 67 42.37 -38.55 26.30
N SER A 68 42.36 -38.03 25.06
CA SER A 68 41.33 -37.09 24.58
C SER A 68 39.92 -37.69 24.45
N LYS A 69 39.75 -39.01 24.59
CA LYS A 69 38.48 -39.75 24.44
C LYS A 69 37.82 -40.13 25.78
N VAL A 70 38.42 -39.76 26.91
CA VAL A 70 37.93 -40.08 28.27
C VAL A 70 37.47 -38.80 28.97
N HIS A 71 36.18 -38.70 29.29
CA HIS A 71 35.61 -37.53 29.98
C HIS A 71 35.27 -37.84 31.45
N HIS A 72 35.59 -36.90 32.35
CA HIS A 72 35.37 -36.98 33.79
C HIS A 72 34.21 -36.07 34.24
N TYR A 73 33.10 -36.66 34.70
CA TYR A 73 31.94 -35.92 35.22
C TYR A 73 31.90 -36.00 36.75
N LEU A 74 32.69 -35.21 37.48
CA LEU A 74 32.63 -35.03 38.95
C LEU A 74 32.60 -36.30 39.85
N ASP A 75 33.60 -36.47 40.71
CA ASP A 75 33.70 -37.62 41.61
C ASP A 75 32.76 -37.52 42.82
N GLY A 76 31.86 -38.51 42.99
CA GLY A 76 31.14 -38.75 44.23
C GLY A 76 31.89 -39.70 45.16
N GLU A 77 31.54 -39.74 46.46
CA GLU A 77 32.31 -40.43 47.52
C GLU A 77 32.63 -41.91 47.25
N ASP A 78 31.90 -42.61 46.37
CA ASP A 78 32.10 -44.03 46.08
C ASP A 78 32.11 -44.41 44.57
N LEU A 79 31.94 -43.47 43.62
CA LEU A 79 31.87 -43.78 42.18
C LEU A 79 32.37 -42.61 41.30
N GLY A 80 33.35 -42.88 40.45
CA GLY A 80 33.69 -42.02 39.29
C GLY A 80 32.94 -42.49 38.04
N LEU A 81 32.20 -41.58 37.39
CA LEU A 81 31.50 -41.86 36.14
C LEU A 81 32.42 -41.52 34.95
N PHE A 82 32.90 -42.55 34.25
CA PHE A 82 33.68 -42.40 33.01
C PHE A 82 32.76 -42.64 31.81
N SER A 83 32.76 -41.71 30.85
CA SER A 83 32.15 -41.92 29.54
C SER A 83 33.24 -42.00 28.47
N LEU A 84 33.19 -43.05 27.66
CA LEU A 84 33.96 -43.13 26.41
C LEU A 84 33.16 -42.39 25.35
N ILE A 85 33.68 -41.27 24.88
CA ILE A 85 33.03 -40.52 23.80
C ILE A 85 33.29 -41.28 22.49
N PRO A 86 32.25 -41.67 21.72
CA PRO A 86 32.46 -42.18 20.38
C PRO A 86 33.02 -41.03 19.53
N ASP A 87 34.23 -41.20 19.00
CA ASP A 87 34.85 -40.36 17.96
C ASP A 87 34.71 -38.83 18.17
N GLY A 88 35.11 -38.36 19.36
CA GLY A 88 35.21 -36.93 19.63
C GLY A 88 36.38 -36.54 20.54
N PHE A 89 36.85 -35.30 20.37
CA PHE A 89 37.91 -34.70 21.18
C PHE A 89 37.29 -33.76 22.21
N VAL A 90 37.66 -33.89 23.49
CA VAL A 90 37.29 -32.91 24.52
C VAL A 90 38.43 -31.90 24.67
N GLY A 91 38.12 -30.62 24.45
CA GLY A 91 39.00 -29.50 24.73
C GLY A 91 38.64 -28.84 26.05
N ASP A 92 39.62 -28.49 26.88
CA ASP A 92 39.41 -27.55 27.99
C ASP A 92 40.08 -26.20 27.69
N SER A 93 39.68 -25.15 28.42
CA SER A 93 40.11 -23.78 28.14
C SER A 93 41.63 -23.55 28.25
N SER A 94 42.40 -24.45 28.89
CA SER A 94 43.86 -24.38 28.95
C SER A 94 44.54 -24.60 27.60
N PHE A 95 43.83 -25.19 26.64
CA PHE A 95 44.33 -25.45 25.28
C PHE A 95 44.45 -24.17 24.44
N GLY A 96 43.69 -23.13 24.76
CA GLY A 96 43.62 -21.90 23.96
C GLY A 96 43.21 -22.15 22.51
N LEU A 97 43.27 -21.11 21.68
CA LEU A 97 42.89 -21.21 20.26
C LEU A 97 43.81 -22.16 19.46
N GLN A 98 45.12 -22.15 19.75
CA GLN A 98 46.08 -23.05 19.11
C GLN A 98 45.81 -24.53 19.40
N GLY A 99 45.34 -24.85 20.62
CA GLY A 99 44.98 -26.21 20.97
C GLY A 99 43.73 -26.68 20.21
N ILE A 100 42.74 -25.81 20.01
CA ILE A 100 41.58 -26.09 19.14
C ILE A 100 42.06 -26.34 17.70
N GLN A 101 42.95 -25.50 17.15
CA GLN A 101 43.49 -25.73 15.80
C GLN A 101 44.22 -27.08 15.70
N ARG A 102 44.98 -27.47 16.73
CA ARG A 102 45.62 -28.80 16.77
C ARG A 102 44.60 -29.93 16.80
N MET A 103 43.51 -29.79 17.57
CA MET A 103 42.41 -30.76 17.58
C MET A 103 41.81 -30.93 16.18
N ILE A 104 41.54 -29.82 15.47
CA ILE A 104 41.09 -29.87 14.06
C ILE A 104 42.10 -30.60 13.18
N ASN A 105 43.40 -30.34 13.37
CA ASN A 105 44.46 -30.95 12.58
C ASN A 105 44.54 -32.49 12.77
N VAL A 106 44.29 -32.99 13.98
CA VAL A 106 44.33 -34.44 14.26
C VAL A 106 42.99 -35.14 14.06
N ALA A 107 41.87 -34.41 14.08
CA ALA A 107 40.55 -34.98 13.89
C ALA A 107 40.36 -35.62 12.51
N SER A 108 39.59 -36.71 12.48
CA SER A 108 39.11 -37.33 11.25
C SER A 108 37.86 -36.61 10.74
N ALA A 109 37.60 -36.68 9.44
CA ALA A 109 36.36 -36.14 8.89
C ALA A 109 35.14 -36.88 9.49
N GLY A 110 34.18 -36.11 9.99
CA GLY A 110 32.99 -36.57 10.71
C GLY A 110 33.13 -36.57 12.24
N ASP A 111 34.31 -36.28 12.78
CA ASP A 111 34.53 -36.25 14.22
C ASP A 111 33.83 -35.04 14.88
N THR A 112 33.52 -35.19 16.17
CA THR A 112 32.96 -34.11 17.01
C THR A 112 34.00 -33.54 17.97
N LEU A 113 34.18 -32.22 17.98
CA LEU A 113 34.99 -31.50 18.98
C LEU A 113 34.03 -30.93 20.04
N LEU A 114 34.17 -31.39 21.28
CA LEU A 114 33.42 -30.89 22.43
C LEU A 114 34.31 -29.93 23.22
N LEU A 115 33.94 -28.67 23.30
CA LEU A 115 34.67 -27.65 24.04
C LEU A 115 34.02 -27.43 25.40
N GLY A 116 34.79 -27.60 26.47
CA GLY A 116 34.37 -27.27 27.83
C GLY A 116 34.29 -25.77 28.05
N SER A 117 33.38 -25.31 28.91
CA SER A 117 33.21 -23.90 29.25
C SER A 117 34.52 -23.25 29.72
N GLY A 118 34.72 -21.99 29.35
CA GLY A 118 35.91 -21.23 29.69
C GLY A 118 36.43 -20.41 28.52
N VAL A 119 37.47 -19.61 28.79
CA VAL A 119 38.06 -18.69 27.81
C VAL A 119 39.27 -19.32 27.14
N TYR A 120 39.17 -19.55 25.84
CA TYR A 120 40.23 -20.05 24.98
C TYR A 120 40.94 -18.84 24.37
N ASN A 121 41.99 -18.39 25.06
CA ASN A 121 42.78 -17.22 24.64
C ASN A 121 43.75 -17.57 23.50
N ASP A 122 44.16 -16.55 22.74
CA ASP A 122 45.37 -16.60 21.92
C ASP A 122 46.63 -16.65 22.81
N PRO A 123 47.53 -17.64 22.67
CA PRO A 123 48.78 -17.66 23.43
C PRO A 123 49.67 -16.48 23.01
N SER A 124 49.92 -15.57 23.95
CA SER A 124 50.76 -14.37 23.80
C SER A 124 52.26 -14.64 23.53
N ASP A 125 52.64 -15.81 23.02
CA ASP A 125 54.03 -16.31 23.04
C ASP A 125 54.53 -16.88 21.69
N THR A 126 53.92 -16.52 20.56
CA THR A 126 54.53 -16.75 19.24
C THR A 126 54.68 -15.43 18.49
N ASP A 127 55.93 -15.11 18.10
CA ASP A 127 56.30 -13.92 17.31
C ASP A 127 55.59 -13.83 15.93
N GLU A 128 54.86 -14.89 15.53
CA GLU A 128 53.94 -14.94 14.41
C GLU A 128 52.52 -15.05 14.99
N GLY A 129 51.77 -13.95 15.03
CA GLY A 129 50.42 -13.89 15.62
C GLY A 129 49.50 -15.00 15.09
N PHE A 130 48.56 -15.47 15.91
CA PHE A 130 47.62 -16.51 15.51
C PHE A 130 46.71 -16.00 14.37
N LEU A 131 46.84 -16.63 13.20
CA LEU A 131 45.99 -16.46 12.01
C LEU A 131 44.83 -17.49 12.10
N PRO A 132 43.76 -17.38 11.28
CA PRO A 132 42.39 -17.79 11.64
C PRO A 132 42.28 -19.23 12.15
N LEU A 133 41.23 -19.52 12.93
CA LEU A 133 40.84 -20.91 13.19
C LEU A 133 40.29 -21.52 11.89
N GLU A 134 41.06 -22.40 11.26
CA GLU A 134 40.75 -22.99 9.96
C GLU A 134 40.05 -24.34 10.12
N VAL A 135 38.81 -24.42 9.63
CA VAL A 135 38.01 -25.64 9.55
C VAL A 135 38.00 -26.16 8.12
N TYR A 136 38.91 -27.09 7.85
CA TYR A 136 39.18 -27.65 6.51
C TYR A 136 38.83 -29.14 6.38
N LYS A 137 38.07 -29.66 7.34
CA LYS A 137 37.52 -31.02 7.33
C LYS A 137 36.07 -30.95 7.79
N SER A 138 35.25 -31.91 7.33
CA SER A 138 33.91 -32.12 7.87
C SER A 138 33.99 -32.41 9.36
N LEU A 139 33.43 -31.54 10.20
CA LEU A 139 33.57 -31.60 11.65
C LEU A 139 32.35 -30.99 12.33
N THR A 140 32.01 -31.51 13.51
CA THR A 140 31.02 -30.92 14.39
C THR A 140 31.73 -30.31 15.60
N ILE A 141 31.71 -29.00 15.77
CA ILE A 141 32.32 -28.27 16.88
C ILE A 141 31.19 -27.77 17.78
N LEU A 142 31.14 -28.26 19.03
CA LEU A 142 30.10 -27.94 20.00
C LEU A 142 30.71 -27.29 21.24
N GLY A 143 30.22 -26.10 21.58
CA GLY A 143 30.47 -25.49 22.88
C GLY A 143 29.59 -26.07 23.99
N ALA A 144 29.90 -25.71 25.24
CA ALA A 144 29.22 -26.24 26.42
C ALA A 144 27.70 -25.99 26.44
N THR A 145 27.24 -24.93 25.76
CA THR A 145 25.85 -24.46 25.74
C THR A 145 25.14 -24.70 24.41
N HIS A 146 25.67 -25.59 23.55
CA HIS A 146 25.20 -25.84 22.18
C HIS A 146 23.70 -26.12 22.04
N GLU A 147 23.01 -26.68 23.03
CA GLU A 147 21.56 -26.94 22.94
C GLU A 147 20.66 -25.73 23.25
N THR A 148 21.22 -24.61 23.67
CA THR A 148 20.47 -23.42 24.04
C THR A 148 20.80 -22.28 23.07
N SER A 149 19.79 -21.62 22.49
CA SER A 149 20.00 -20.48 21.59
C SER A 149 20.75 -19.33 22.26
N ALA A 150 21.59 -18.64 21.48
CA ALA A 150 22.22 -17.40 21.94
C ALA A 150 21.20 -16.26 22.10
N VAL A 151 20.03 -16.39 21.46
CA VAL A 151 18.95 -15.40 21.48
C VAL A 151 18.01 -15.63 22.67
N GLY A 152 17.71 -14.56 23.41
CA GLY A 152 16.72 -14.55 24.50
C GLY A 152 17.30 -14.77 25.90
N ALA A 153 16.44 -15.05 26.88
CA ALA A 153 16.85 -15.25 28.26
C ALA A 153 17.42 -16.65 28.49
N GLY A 154 18.68 -16.77 28.89
CA GLY A 154 19.27 -18.05 29.29
C GLY A 154 20.76 -18.21 28.99
N ARG A 155 21.28 -17.43 28.06
CA ARG A 155 22.72 -17.31 27.78
C ARG A 155 23.13 -15.84 27.80
N THR A 156 24.40 -15.58 28.01
CA THR A 156 24.96 -14.22 28.01
C THR A 156 26.41 -14.32 27.55
N ALA A 157 26.76 -13.54 26.53
CA ALA A 157 28.13 -13.46 26.03
C ALA A 157 29.13 -13.17 27.17
N GLY A 158 30.27 -13.85 27.15
CA GLY A 158 31.36 -13.77 28.11
C GLY A 158 31.07 -14.42 29.46
N SER A 159 29.92 -15.07 29.66
CA SER A 159 29.61 -15.73 30.94
C SER A 159 30.49 -16.96 31.18
N ALA A 160 30.65 -17.35 32.44
CA ALA A 160 31.55 -18.45 32.83
C ALA A 160 31.13 -19.83 32.29
N ASP A 161 29.87 -19.98 31.90
CA ASP A 161 29.30 -21.21 31.36
C ASP A 161 29.47 -21.30 29.83
N GLU A 162 29.92 -20.23 29.17
CA GLU A 162 30.17 -20.20 27.73
C GLU A 162 31.54 -20.74 27.34
N VAL A 163 31.67 -21.17 26.09
CA VAL A 163 32.95 -21.43 25.43
C VAL A 163 33.35 -20.16 24.68
N VAL A 164 34.19 -19.35 25.32
CA VAL A 164 34.62 -18.06 24.76
C VAL A 164 35.88 -18.29 23.93
N LEU A 165 35.76 -18.18 22.61
CA LEU A 165 36.86 -18.14 21.67
C LEU A 165 37.35 -16.69 21.60
N ASP A 166 38.36 -16.36 22.40
CA ASP A 166 38.84 -15.00 22.56
C ASP A 166 39.99 -14.72 21.60
N PHE A 167 39.64 -14.21 20.42
CA PHE A 167 40.58 -13.62 19.47
C PHE A 167 40.90 -12.17 19.83
N ALA A 168 40.13 -11.54 20.72
CA ALA A 168 40.27 -10.14 21.10
C ALA A 168 41.40 -9.87 22.12
N GLY A 169 41.74 -10.88 22.91
CA GLY A 169 42.90 -10.90 23.82
C GLY A 169 44.25 -11.05 23.11
N ALA A 170 44.26 -11.25 21.79
CA ALA A 170 45.45 -11.37 20.96
C ALA A 170 46.16 -10.01 20.83
N THR A 171 47.11 -9.71 21.71
CA THR A 171 48.01 -8.57 21.49
C THR A 171 49.00 -8.88 20.38
N GLY A 172 48.56 -8.85 19.12
CA GLY A 172 49.41 -8.98 17.93
C GLY A 172 50.18 -7.70 17.63
N ALA A 173 51.47 -7.84 17.30
CA ALA A 173 52.37 -6.74 16.97
C ALA A 173 51.85 -5.85 15.82
N ALA A 174 52.25 -4.57 15.83
CA ALA A 174 51.93 -3.60 14.79
C ALA A 174 52.34 -4.11 13.39
N GLY A 175 51.35 -4.42 12.53
CA GLY A 175 51.56 -4.76 11.11
C GLY A 175 50.97 -6.08 10.59
N VAL A 176 50.13 -6.78 11.36
CA VAL A 176 49.53 -8.07 10.95
C VAL A 176 48.43 -7.89 9.88
N THR A 177 48.40 -8.82 8.92
CA THR A 177 47.44 -8.92 7.83
C THR A 177 46.07 -9.27 8.37
N VAL A 178 45.05 -8.50 7.97
CA VAL A 178 43.65 -8.70 8.37
C VAL A 178 43.12 -10.09 7.96
N SER A 179 42.49 -10.83 8.89
CA SER A 179 41.99 -12.20 8.68
C SER A 179 40.61 -12.40 9.34
N PRO A 180 39.69 -13.27 8.85
CA PRO A 180 38.53 -13.67 9.66
C PRO A 180 38.97 -14.34 10.98
N ALA A 181 38.06 -14.46 11.97
CA ALA A 181 38.37 -15.22 13.20
C ALA A 181 38.26 -16.73 12.97
N ILE A 182 37.18 -17.18 12.32
CA ILE A 182 37.01 -18.56 11.85
C ILE A 182 36.89 -18.58 10.33
N LEU A 183 37.65 -19.46 9.68
CA LEU A 183 37.60 -19.69 8.23
C LEU A 183 37.15 -21.13 7.96
N ILE A 184 36.01 -21.30 7.31
CA ILE A 184 35.42 -22.60 6.96
C ILE A 184 35.52 -22.80 5.44
N TYR A 185 36.10 -23.91 5.02
CA TYR A 185 36.23 -24.27 3.61
C TYR A 185 36.10 -25.79 3.38
N ALA A 186 35.29 -26.45 4.23
CA ALA A 186 34.94 -27.87 4.10
C ALA A 186 33.43 -28.08 4.28
N ASP A 187 32.90 -29.10 3.60
CA ASP A 187 31.49 -29.50 3.70
C ASP A 187 31.17 -30.17 5.04
N ASN A 188 29.88 -30.24 5.38
CA ASN A 188 29.39 -30.95 6.56
C ASN A 188 30.06 -30.45 7.84
N VAL A 189 30.04 -29.13 8.02
CA VAL A 189 30.58 -28.46 9.19
C VAL A 189 29.43 -27.96 10.06
N THR A 190 29.47 -28.27 11.34
CA THR A 190 28.57 -27.71 12.34
C THR A 190 29.38 -26.94 13.37
N LEU A 191 29.01 -25.70 13.64
CA LEU A 191 29.57 -24.88 14.71
C LEU A 191 28.42 -24.38 15.59
N LYS A 192 28.39 -24.85 16.84
CA LYS A 192 27.25 -24.61 17.73
C LYS A 192 27.63 -24.26 19.16
N GLY A 193 26.99 -23.25 19.75
CA GLY A 193 27.12 -22.96 21.18
C GLY A 193 28.44 -22.32 21.60
N VAL A 194 29.13 -21.63 20.69
CA VAL A 194 30.36 -20.89 21.03
C VAL A 194 30.07 -19.41 21.17
N ASP A 195 30.90 -18.73 21.96
CA ASP A 195 30.97 -17.30 22.04
C ASP A 195 32.25 -16.82 21.34
N LEU A 196 32.09 -16.23 20.17
CA LEU A 196 33.19 -15.77 19.32
C LEU A 196 33.44 -14.27 19.56
N SER A 197 34.51 -13.95 20.29
CA SER A 197 34.93 -12.57 20.55
C SER A 197 36.14 -12.19 19.70
N THR A 198 35.98 -11.18 18.85
CA THR A 198 36.99 -10.75 17.86
C THR A 198 37.64 -9.40 18.22
N ASP A 199 38.77 -9.05 17.59
CA ASP A 199 39.36 -7.69 17.66
C ASP A 199 39.34 -6.93 16.31
N SER A 200 39.94 -5.75 16.31
CA SER A 200 40.17 -4.89 15.14
C SER A 200 41.10 -5.49 14.07
N SER A 201 41.71 -6.66 14.28
CA SER A 201 42.44 -7.34 13.22
C SER A 201 41.53 -8.26 12.40
N ASN A 202 40.30 -8.54 12.88
CA ASN A 202 39.40 -9.47 12.24
C ASN A 202 38.51 -8.81 11.17
N ILE A 203 38.61 -9.29 9.92
CA ILE A 203 37.78 -8.80 8.80
C ILE A 203 36.42 -9.49 8.66
N ALA A 204 36.18 -10.52 9.46
CA ALA A 204 34.88 -11.13 9.68
C ALA A 204 34.93 -11.95 10.98
N GLY A 205 33.78 -12.22 11.58
CA GLY A 205 33.68 -13.24 12.62
C GLY A 205 33.91 -14.62 12.03
N ILE A 206 32.97 -15.06 11.18
CA ILE A 206 33.05 -16.33 10.46
C ILE A 206 33.05 -16.06 8.96
N ARG A 207 33.96 -16.70 8.23
CA ARG A 207 34.03 -16.64 6.78
C ARG A 207 33.90 -18.03 6.16
N LEU A 208 32.99 -18.17 5.20
CA LEU A 208 32.90 -19.32 4.31
C LEU A 208 33.68 -19.02 3.04
N LEU A 209 34.55 -19.94 2.64
CA LEU A 209 35.40 -19.80 1.47
C LEU A 209 35.35 -21.08 0.63
N ASP A 210 34.84 -20.97 -0.59
CA ASP A 210 34.98 -22.03 -1.59
C ASP A 210 36.35 -21.94 -2.26
N LEU A 211 37.18 -22.96 -2.07
CA LEU A 211 38.53 -23.05 -2.62
C LEU A 211 38.57 -23.75 -3.99
N ASP A 212 37.49 -24.42 -4.40
CA ASP A 212 37.47 -25.27 -5.58
C ASP A 212 36.76 -24.57 -6.74
N ALA A 213 37.49 -24.32 -7.84
CA ALA A 213 36.90 -23.86 -9.09
C ALA A 213 35.95 -24.93 -9.68
N GLY A 214 34.69 -24.90 -9.26
CA GLY A 214 33.65 -25.88 -9.60
C GLY A 214 33.24 -26.83 -8.46
N GLY A 215 33.71 -26.60 -7.23
CA GLY A 215 33.19 -27.24 -6.01
C GLY A 215 31.94 -26.55 -5.49
N SER A 216 31.36 -27.09 -4.41
CA SER A 216 30.33 -26.42 -3.63
C SER A 216 30.59 -26.71 -2.15
N LEU A 217 30.66 -25.67 -1.32
CA LEU A 217 30.51 -25.81 0.14
C LEU A 217 29.07 -26.20 0.45
N ASP A 218 28.88 -27.41 0.95
CA ASP A 218 27.57 -27.98 1.28
C ASP A 218 27.41 -28.25 2.78
N ASN A 219 26.17 -28.09 3.26
CA ASN A 219 25.71 -28.52 4.57
C ASN A 219 26.53 -27.91 5.71
N ILE A 220 26.49 -26.58 5.82
CA ILE A 220 27.14 -25.82 6.88
C ILE A 220 26.08 -25.33 7.86
N ASP A 221 26.22 -25.67 9.15
CA ASP A 221 25.33 -25.21 10.22
C ASP A 221 26.10 -24.36 11.23
N ILE A 222 25.79 -23.06 11.26
CA ILE A 222 26.30 -22.10 12.24
C ILE A 222 25.12 -21.73 13.12
N SER A 223 25.04 -22.32 14.31
CA SER A 223 23.86 -22.14 15.16
C SER A 223 24.14 -21.86 16.62
N ASN A 224 23.27 -21.11 17.28
CA ASN A 224 23.38 -20.83 18.71
C ASN A 224 24.73 -20.22 19.12
N ASN A 225 25.32 -19.33 18.32
CA ASN A 225 26.59 -18.70 18.66
C ASN A 225 26.41 -17.22 19.04
N PHE A 226 27.24 -16.71 19.95
CA PHE A 226 27.49 -15.27 20.03
C PHE A 226 28.62 -14.95 19.06
N ILE A 227 28.47 -13.91 18.23
CA ILE A 227 29.48 -13.50 17.25
C ILE A 227 29.61 -11.99 17.33
N HIS A 228 30.72 -11.51 17.92
CA HIS A 228 30.83 -10.09 18.18
C HIS A 228 32.25 -9.55 18.26
N GLY A 229 32.38 -8.25 18.00
CA GLY A 229 33.58 -7.50 18.36
C GLY A 229 33.71 -7.40 19.89
N GLY A 230 34.91 -7.57 20.43
CA GLY A 230 35.19 -7.37 21.84
C GLY A 230 34.80 -5.97 22.34
N ALA A 231 34.79 -5.76 23.66
CA ALA A 231 34.23 -4.57 24.30
C ALA A 231 34.85 -3.20 23.89
N VAL A 232 35.97 -3.20 23.16
CA VAL A 232 36.71 -1.97 22.77
C VAL A 232 36.86 -1.84 21.25
N THR A 233 36.74 -2.92 20.48
CA THR A 233 37.00 -2.94 19.04
C THR A 233 35.97 -3.78 18.29
N PRO A 234 35.29 -3.23 17.26
CA PRO A 234 34.31 -3.96 16.45
C PRO A 234 34.99 -4.95 15.50
N ILE A 235 34.22 -5.90 14.95
CA ILE A 235 34.62 -6.69 13.77
C ILE A 235 34.82 -5.73 12.59
N ILE A 236 35.99 -5.72 11.93
CA ILE A 236 36.24 -4.89 10.74
C ILE A 236 35.65 -5.57 9.49
N GLY A 237 34.33 -5.65 9.41
CA GLY A 237 33.62 -6.31 8.32
C GLY A 237 32.35 -6.95 8.82
N HIS A 238 32.01 -8.12 8.28
CA HIS A 238 30.73 -8.78 8.54
C HIS A 238 30.82 -9.77 9.71
N GLY A 239 29.72 -10.00 10.43
CA GLY A 239 29.65 -11.07 11.44
C GLY A 239 29.89 -12.45 10.82
N ILE A 240 29.06 -12.82 9.85
CA ILE A 240 29.19 -14.03 9.03
C ILE A 240 29.21 -13.64 7.55
N THR A 241 30.12 -14.20 6.75
CA THR A 241 30.20 -13.87 5.32
C THR A 241 30.68 -15.00 4.42
N THR A 242 30.26 -15.01 3.15
CA THR A 242 30.90 -15.77 2.07
C THR A 242 31.92 -14.89 1.31
N THR A 243 32.88 -15.50 0.61
CA THR A 243 33.80 -14.75 -0.26
C THR A 243 33.33 -14.69 -1.71
N ASN A 244 33.55 -13.53 -2.34
CA ASN A 244 33.11 -13.17 -3.68
C ASN A 244 34.21 -13.30 -4.75
N ASP A 245 35.07 -14.33 -4.68
CA ASP A 245 36.29 -14.31 -5.49
C ASP A 245 36.14 -14.85 -6.92
N LEU A 246 35.22 -15.79 -7.24
CA LEU A 246 35.12 -16.33 -8.61
C LEU A 246 33.75 -16.95 -8.92
N LEU A 247 32.96 -16.33 -9.81
CA LEU A 247 32.05 -16.88 -10.85
C LEU A 247 31.29 -18.23 -10.67
N SER A 248 31.13 -18.80 -9.47
CA SER A 248 30.34 -20.03 -9.26
C SER A 248 29.49 -19.99 -8.00
N GLN A 249 28.20 -20.31 -8.17
CA GLN A 249 27.23 -20.59 -7.11
C GLN A 249 27.65 -21.86 -6.33
N GLY A 250 28.58 -21.67 -5.40
CA GLY A 250 29.23 -22.74 -4.66
C GLY A 250 28.62 -23.03 -3.29
N TYR A 251 27.72 -22.22 -2.74
CA TYR A 251 27.22 -22.49 -1.39
C TYR A 251 25.86 -23.20 -1.44
N THR A 252 25.75 -24.37 -0.81
CA THR A 252 24.51 -25.16 -0.75
C THR A 252 24.16 -25.51 0.69
N ASN A 253 22.87 -25.46 1.02
CA ASN A 253 22.33 -25.88 2.33
C ASN A 253 23.06 -25.24 3.53
N ILE A 254 23.24 -23.92 3.47
CA ILE A 254 23.84 -23.15 4.57
C ILE A 254 22.73 -22.77 5.55
N ASN A 255 22.89 -23.13 6.82
CA ASN A 255 21.99 -22.79 7.91
C ASN A 255 22.69 -21.85 8.90
N ILE A 256 22.12 -20.67 9.11
CA ILE A 256 22.57 -19.69 10.10
C ILE A 256 21.40 -19.47 11.06
N ALA A 257 21.44 -20.09 12.24
CA ALA A 257 20.27 -20.12 13.11
C ALA A 257 20.50 -19.87 14.60
N GLY A 258 19.66 -19.03 15.23
CA GLY A 258 19.71 -18.86 16.69
C GLY A 258 20.96 -18.15 17.20
N ASN A 259 21.70 -17.45 16.33
CA ASN A 259 22.90 -16.70 16.69
C ASN A 259 22.55 -15.30 17.16
N ASP A 260 23.41 -14.73 17.99
CA ASP A 260 23.38 -13.32 18.40
C ASP A 260 24.63 -12.63 17.83
N ILE A 261 24.43 -11.75 16.85
CA ILE A 261 25.48 -11.15 16.02
C ILE A 261 25.48 -9.64 16.23
N PHE A 262 26.58 -9.09 16.76
CA PHE A 262 26.62 -7.66 17.08
C PHE A 262 28.00 -7.00 17.02
N ASN A 263 28.02 -5.67 17.02
CA ASN A 263 29.24 -4.86 17.04
C ASN A 263 30.18 -5.15 15.85
N ALA A 264 29.60 -5.22 14.65
CA ALA A 264 30.31 -5.36 13.38
C ALA A 264 30.28 -4.06 12.59
N THR A 265 31.37 -3.68 11.91
CA THR A 265 31.36 -2.45 11.07
C THR A 265 30.68 -2.64 9.72
N GLY A 266 30.53 -3.88 9.26
CA GLY A 266 29.78 -4.28 8.07
C GLY A 266 28.43 -4.86 8.44
N ASP A 267 28.01 -5.89 7.69
CA ASP A 267 26.71 -6.54 7.90
C ASP A 267 26.74 -7.55 9.06
N GLY A 268 25.58 -7.87 9.62
CA GLY A 268 25.46 -9.00 10.55
C GLY A 268 25.78 -10.32 9.85
N ALA A 269 24.99 -10.66 8.83
CA ALA A 269 25.23 -11.82 7.98
C ALA A 269 25.15 -11.44 6.50
N HIS A 270 26.19 -11.72 5.73
CA HIS A 270 26.27 -11.42 4.28
C HIS A 270 26.55 -12.69 3.49
N ILE A 271 25.55 -13.21 2.78
CA ILE A 271 25.70 -14.44 2.00
C ILE A 271 25.47 -14.16 0.52
N ASP A 272 26.51 -14.42 -0.27
CA ASP A 272 26.51 -14.30 -1.73
C ASP A 272 26.65 -15.69 -2.40
N GLY A 273 25.78 -15.97 -3.37
CA GLY A 273 25.88 -17.13 -4.26
C GLY A 273 25.42 -18.46 -3.66
N ALA A 274 24.43 -18.44 -2.76
CA ALA A 274 23.94 -19.62 -2.05
C ALA A 274 22.59 -20.16 -2.58
N THR A 275 22.42 -21.48 -2.51
CA THR A 275 21.13 -22.16 -2.74
C THR A 275 20.75 -22.99 -1.52
N GLY A 276 19.46 -23.01 -1.16
CA GLY A 276 19.03 -23.65 0.09
C GLY A 276 19.55 -22.94 1.35
N LEU A 277 19.85 -21.64 1.27
CA LEU A 277 20.23 -20.80 2.40
C LEU A 277 19.04 -20.61 3.35
N VAL A 278 19.26 -20.82 4.64
CA VAL A 278 18.31 -20.51 5.71
C VAL A 278 18.99 -19.63 6.75
N ILE A 279 18.44 -18.44 6.98
CA ILE A 279 18.85 -17.52 8.04
C ILE A 279 17.66 -17.38 8.99
N ALA A 280 17.70 -18.04 10.15
CA ALA A 280 16.53 -18.22 11.00
C ALA A 280 16.75 -17.89 12.48
N SER A 281 15.82 -17.15 13.09
CA SER A 281 15.81 -16.94 14.55
C SER A 281 17.08 -16.33 15.12
N ASN A 282 17.82 -15.54 14.33
CA ASN A 282 18.98 -14.82 14.81
C ASN A 282 18.57 -13.47 15.42
N LEU A 283 19.37 -12.99 16.37
CA LEU A 283 19.36 -11.60 16.82
C LEU A 283 20.54 -10.90 16.17
N VAL A 284 20.30 -9.86 15.39
CA VAL A 284 21.34 -9.06 14.75
C VAL A 284 21.18 -7.63 15.23
N HIS A 285 22.21 -7.07 15.88
CA HIS A 285 22.12 -5.71 16.37
C HIS A 285 23.44 -4.95 16.42
N ASP A 286 23.38 -3.62 16.44
CA ASP A 286 24.55 -2.74 16.53
C ASP A 286 25.58 -3.03 15.41
N VAL A 287 25.10 -3.07 14.16
CA VAL A 287 25.92 -3.33 12.97
C VAL A 287 26.02 -2.10 12.08
N GLY A 288 27.18 -1.92 11.43
CA GLY A 288 27.51 -0.69 10.71
C GLY A 288 26.90 -0.57 9.31
N GLN A 289 26.45 -1.68 8.72
CA GLN A 289 25.74 -1.71 7.43
C GLN A 289 24.40 -2.42 7.61
N ASN A 290 24.12 -3.48 6.86
CA ASN A 290 22.83 -4.17 6.87
C ASN A 290 22.74 -5.22 7.99
N GLY A 291 21.54 -5.56 8.44
CA GLY A 291 21.36 -6.70 9.33
C GLY A 291 21.70 -8.02 8.63
N VAL A 292 20.98 -8.30 7.54
CA VAL A 292 21.15 -9.50 6.71
C VAL A 292 21.23 -9.10 5.24
N VAL A 293 22.20 -9.64 4.51
CA VAL A 293 22.35 -9.50 3.05
C VAL A 293 22.30 -10.86 2.40
N VAL A 294 21.48 -10.98 1.35
CA VAL A 294 21.31 -12.19 0.54
C VAL A 294 21.47 -11.86 -0.93
N ASP A 295 22.67 -12.10 -1.45
CA ASP A 295 23.07 -11.73 -2.81
C ASP A 295 23.17 -12.96 -3.71
N ASN A 296 22.71 -12.84 -4.96
CA ASN A 296 22.80 -13.88 -5.99
C ASN A 296 22.36 -15.28 -5.51
N SER A 297 21.40 -15.33 -4.58
CA SER A 297 21.07 -16.52 -3.80
C SER A 297 19.61 -16.91 -4.02
N ASN A 298 19.39 -17.95 -4.81
CA ASN A 298 18.04 -18.35 -5.23
C ASN A 298 17.35 -19.23 -4.18
N GLY A 299 16.10 -18.90 -3.87
CA GLY A 299 15.26 -19.67 -2.95
C GLY A 299 15.71 -19.61 -1.49
N ALA A 300 16.46 -18.57 -1.10
CA ALA A 300 16.87 -18.35 0.27
C ALA A 300 15.65 -18.07 1.18
N ILE A 301 15.74 -18.48 2.46
CA ILE A 301 14.71 -18.26 3.47
C ILE A 301 15.30 -17.44 4.61
N VAL A 302 14.79 -16.23 4.82
CA VAL A 302 15.13 -15.36 5.96
C VAL A 302 13.91 -15.30 6.88
N THR A 303 13.97 -15.93 8.04
CA THR A 303 12.78 -16.07 8.89
C THR A 303 12.98 -15.86 10.39
N SER A 304 12.00 -15.23 11.03
CA SER A 304 11.94 -15.14 12.50
C SER A 304 13.16 -14.47 13.14
N ASN A 305 13.93 -13.69 12.38
CA ASN A 305 15.06 -12.93 12.90
C ASN A 305 14.58 -11.67 13.59
N VAL A 306 15.33 -11.21 14.59
CA VAL A 306 15.18 -9.90 15.23
C VAL A 306 16.38 -9.06 14.80
N ILE A 307 16.13 -7.94 14.13
CA ILE A 307 17.17 -7.10 13.53
C ILE A 307 16.98 -5.66 14.01
N ASP A 308 17.97 -5.09 14.66
CA ASP A 308 17.89 -3.75 15.25
C ASP A 308 19.22 -2.99 15.12
N ASN A 309 19.19 -1.66 15.21
CA ASN A 309 20.34 -0.76 15.17
C ASN A 309 21.34 -1.08 14.03
N THR A 310 20.84 -1.02 12.80
CA THR A 310 21.62 -1.21 11.57
C THR A 310 21.96 0.16 10.95
N GLY A 311 23.14 0.27 10.35
CA GLY A 311 23.57 1.50 9.67
C GLY A 311 22.89 1.73 8.31
N LEU A 312 22.43 0.65 7.66
CA LEU A 312 21.69 0.65 6.41
C LEU A 312 20.40 -0.16 6.59
N ASP A 313 20.15 -1.18 5.76
CA ASP A 313 18.90 -1.92 5.73
C ASP A 313 18.78 -2.94 6.86
N GLY A 314 17.55 -3.30 7.20
CA GLY A 314 17.33 -4.48 8.05
C GLY A 314 17.72 -5.76 7.30
N ILE A 315 17.09 -5.95 6.13
CA ILE A 315 17.36 -7.07 5.22
C ILE A 315 17.51 -6.52 3.80
N GLU A 316 18.62 -6.83 3.14
CA GLU A 316 18.86 -6.57 1.72
C GLU A 316 18.88 -7.89 0.95
N ALA A 317 18.18 -7.95 -0.18
CA ALA A 317 18.19 -9.10 -1.08
C ALA A 317 18.38 -8.67 -2.54
N THR A 318 19.57 -8.94 -3.10
CA THR A 318 19.93 -8.49 -4.44
C THR A 318 20.18 -9.66 -5.40
N ASN A 319 19.53 -9.64 -6.57
CA ASN A 319 19.62 -10.67 -7.61
C ASN A 319 19.31 -12.11 -7.11
N SER A 320 18.37 -12.24 -6.17
CA SER A 320 18.06 -13.45 -5.41
C SER A 320 16.63 -13.92 -5.69
N ALA A 321 16.44 -14.66 -6.78
CA ALA A 321 15.10 -15.05 -7.24
C ALA A 321 14.41 -16.02 -6.26
N GLY A 322 13.11 -15.82 -6.05
CA GLY A 322 12.29 -16.69 -5.20
C GLY A 322 12.66 -16.65 -3.71
N ILE A 323 13.30 -15.59 -3.23
CA ILE A 323 13.61 -15.41 -1.81
C ILE A 323 12.33 -15.32 -0.96
N VAL A 324 12.35 -15.91 0.23
CA VAL A 324 11.26 -15.87 1.20
C VAL A 324 11.72 -15.15 2.46
N ILE A 325 11.13 -13.98 2.74
CA ILE A 325 11.39 -13.17 3.92
C ILE A 325 10.13 -13.20 4.78
N ILE A 326 10.14 -13.98 5.87
CA ILE A 326 8.92 -14.27 6.63
C ILE A 326 9.06 -14.18 8.16
N SER A 327 8.13 -13.46 8.78
CA SER A 327 8.02 -13.35 10.25
C SER A 327 9.23 -12.73 10.95
N ASN A 328 10.00 -11.88 10.26
CA ASN A 328 11.10 -11.13 10.87
C ASN A 328 10.57 -9.91 11.63
N GLN A 329 11.27 -9.53 12.70
CA GLN A 329 11.05 -8.31 13.48
C GLN A 329 12.22 -7.36 13.23
N ILE A 330 11.97 -6.26 12.55
CA ILE A 330 12.99 -5.34 12.06
C ILE A 330 12.73 -3.96 12.65
N GLY A 331 13.73 -3.43 13.35
CA GLY A 331 13.68 -2.12 13.97
C GLY A 331 12.72 -2.01 15.17
N THR A 332 12.27 -3.14 15.72
CA THR A 332 11.22 -3.21 16.74
C THR A 332 11.67 -2.95 18.18
N SER A 333 12.97 -3.08 18.49
CA SER A 333 13.48 -2.99 19.87
C SER A 333 14.29 -1.72 20.19
N GLY A 334 14.29 -0.73 19.29
CA GLY A 334 15.00 0.55 19.42
C GLY A 334 14.10 1.81 19.36
N GLY A 335 14.74 2.98 19.40
CA GLY A 335 14.09 4.28 19.20
C GLY A 335 13.88 4.62 17.73
N ALA A 336 13.51 5.86 17.40
CA ALA A 336 13.44 6.32 16.01
C ALA A 336 14.79 6.17 15.30
N ASN A 337 14.76 5.90 13.99
CA ASN A 337 15.95 5.67 13.15
C ASN A 337 16.80 4.47 13.59
N ASN A 338 16.12 3.39 14.00
CA ASN A 338 16.75 2.13 14.39
C ASN A 338 17.35 1.39 13.19
N ILE A 339 16.77 1.61 12.01
CA ILE A 339 17.25 1.09 10.74
C ILE A 339 17.63 2.28 9.88
N GLY A 340 18.90 2.36 9.49
CA GLY A 340 19.49 3.54 8.83
C GLY A 340 19.00 3.81 7.42
N ALA A 341 18.35 2.84 6.77
CA ALA A 341 17.77 2.94 5.43
C ALA A 341 16.40 2.23 5.36
N GLU A 342 16.22 1.20 4.52
CA GLU A 342 15.00 0.43 4.35
C GLU A 342 14.86 -0.68 5.42
N GLY A 343 13.63 -1.01 5.81
CA GLY A 343 13.42 -2.20 6.65
C GLY A 343 13.78 -3.49 5.89
N ILE A 344 13.25 -3.62 4.68
CA ILE A 344 13.53 -4.70 3.75
C ILE A 344 13.71 -4.09 2.35
N ASP A 345 14.86 -4.32 1.70
CA ASP A 345 15.09 -3.95 0.30
C ASP A 345 15.24 -5.21 -0.58
N VAL A 346 14.50 -5.25 -1.68
CA VAL A 346 14.47 -6.38 -2.63
C VAL A 346 14.75 -5.88 -4.04
N ASN A 347 15.97 -6.15 -4.51
CA ASN A 347 16.50 -5.61 -5.76
C ASN A 347 16.80 -6.70 -6.79
N GLY A 348 16.25 -6.59 -8.01
CA GLY A 348 16.48 -7.56 -9.09
C GLY A 348 16.08 -9.01 -8.73
N SER A 349 15.13 -9.18 -7.82
CA SER A 349 14.84 -10.44 -7.13
C SER A 349 13.39 -10.88 -7.39
N ASP A 350 13.12 -11.33 -8.60
CA ASP A 350 11.80 -11.76 -9.04
C ASP A 350 11.24 -12.92 -8.19
N GLY A 351 9.92 -12.92 -7.99
CA GLY A 351 9.22 -13.99 -7.28
C GLY A 351 9.42 -13.99 -5.76
N ALA A 352 9.93 -12.89 -5.18
CA ALA A 352 10.12 -12.78 -3.74
C ALA A 352 8.80 -12.83 -2.96
N LEU A 353 8.81 -13.47 -1.80
CA LEU A 353 7.70 -13.52 -0.85
C LEU A 353 8.08 -12.80 0.43
N ILE A 354 7.44 -11.67 0.72
CA ILE A 354 7.67 -10.84 1.91
C ILE A 354 6.41 -10.91 2.78
N VAL A 355 6.41 -11.79 3.78
CA VAL A 355 5.18 -12.22 4.47
C VAL A 355 5.26 -12.05 5.98
N SER A 356 4.24 -11.44 6.58
CA SER A 356 4.07 -11.38 8.04
C SER A 356 5.27 -10.83 8.82
N ASN A 357 6.07 -9.97 8.20
CA ASN A 357 7.15 -9.27 8.88
C ASN A 357 6.60 -8.08 9.67
N THR A 358 7.26 -7.74 10.76
CA THR A 358 7.04 -6.50 11.51
C THR A 358 8.23 -5.59 11.25
N VAL A 359 7.98 -4.44 10.61
CA VAL A 359 9.00 -3.45 10.26
C VAL A 359 8.67 -2.14 10.97
N ALA A 360 9.65 -1.57 11.67
CA ALA A 360 9.47 -0.32 12.39
C ALA A 360 10.71 0.57 12.38
N ASN A 361 10.51 1.88 12.56
CA ASN A 361 11.58 2.85 12.88
C ASN A 361 12.68 2.92 11.81
N THR A 362 12.30 2.92 10.54
CA THR A 362 13.20 3.02 9.39
C THR A 362 13.40 4.49 9.00
N VAL A 363 14.60 4.86 8.57
CA VAL A 363 14.88 6.22 8.06
C VAL A 363 14.27 6.43 6.67
N SER A 364 14.16 5.38 5.86
CA SER A 364 13.60 5.40 4.51
C SER A 364 12.26 4.64 4.48
N ASN A 365 12.06 3.78 3.48
CA ASN A 365 10.85 2.98 3.32
C ASN A 365 10.77 1.84 4.34
N GLY A 366 9.57 1.36 4.63
CA GLY A 366 9.40 0.11 5.37
C GLY A 366 9.87 -1.09 4.54
N ILE A 367 9.31 -1.22 3.33
CA ILE A 367 9.68 -2.24 2.36
C ILE A 367 9.89 -1.55 1.00
N SER A 368 11.00 -1.87 0.35
CA SER A 368 11.36 -1.41 -1.00
C SER A 368 11.50 -2.61 -1.95
N VAL A 369 10.97 -2.46 -3.16
CA VAL A 369 11.14 -3.41 -4.27
C VAL A 369 11.61 -2.66 -5.51
N ASN A 370 12.81 -2.96 -6.02
CA ASN A 370 13.42 -2.14 -7.09
C ASN A 370 14.47 -2.88 -7.95
N PRO A 371 14.29 -2.99 -9.28
CA PRO A 371 13.08 -3.47 -9.91
C PRO A 371 12.98 -4.99 -9.74
N SER A 372 11.80 -5.49 -9.38
CA SER A 372 11.50 -6.94 -9.31
C SER A 372 10.05 -7.18 -9.74
N SER A 373 9.78 -8.34 -10.33
CA SER A 373 8.45 -8.76 -10.79
C SER A 373 7.92 -9.95 -9.99
N ASN A 374 6.60 -10.11 -9.94
CA ASN A 374 5.93 -11.19 -9.22
C ASN A 374 6.28 -11.23 -7.71
N VAL A 375 6.55 -10.07 -7.11
CA VAL A 375 6.84 -9.96 -5.67
C VAL A 375 5.55 -9.85 -4.88
N PHE A 376 5.40 -10.68 -3.84
CA PHE A 376 4.20 -10.71 -3.00
C PHE A 376 4.53 -10.19 -1.60
N ILE A 377 3.97 -9.02 -1.26
CA ILE A 377 4.10 -8.35 0.03
C ILE A 377 2.80 -8.55 0.79
N ILE A 378 2.76 -9.53 1.69
CA ILE A 378 1.51 -10.00 2.30
C ILE A 378 1.51 -9.94 3.82
N GLY A 379 0.51 -9.28 4.41
CA GLY A 379 0.25 -9.41 5.85
C GLY A 379 1.34 -8.83 6.75
N ASN A 380 2.15 -7.91 6.26
CA ASN A 380 3.21 -7.26 7.03
C ASN A 380 2.63 -6.12 7.89
N SER A 381 3.30 -5.83 9.01
CA SER A 381 2.99 -4.70 9.90
C SER A 381 4.12 -3.68 9.79
N ILE A 382 3.85 -2.49 9.25
CA ILE A 382 4.87 -1.50 8.88
C ILE A 382 4.55 -0.16 9.55
N ASN A 383 5.50 0.38 10.31
CA ASN A 383 5.29 1.59 11.12
C ASN A 383 6.55 2.46 11.21
N ASN A 384 6.38 3.73 11.54
CA ASN A 384 7.43 4.71 11.81
C ASN A 384 8.50 4.72 10.71
N THR A 385 8.07 4.87 9.46
CA THR A 385 8.95 4.94 8.29
C THR A 385 9.19 6.40 7.94
N GLY A 386 10.42 6.74 7.57
CA GLY A 386 10.76 8.12 7.17
C GLY A 386 10.30 8.49 5.75
N ALA A 387 10.02 7.49 4.91
CA ALA A 387 9.42 7.63 3.58
C ALA A 387 8.15 6.74 3.47
N ASP A 388 8.01 5.98 2.39
CA ASP A 388 6.82 5.18 2.13
C ASP A 388 6.71 3.98 3.08
N GLY A 389 5.48 3.52 3.35
CA GLY A 389 5.29 2.23 4.02
C GLY A 389 5.81 1.10 3.13
N VAL A 390 5.35 1.07 1.89
CA VAL A 390 5.78 0.14 0.84
C VAL A 390 6.04 0.92 -0.44
N LEU A 391 7.23 0.79 -1.00
CA LEU A 391 7.60 1.32 -2.31
C LEU A 391 7.87 0.17 -3.29
N VAL A 392 7.17 0.17 -4.42
CA VAL A 392 7.43 -0.75 -5.55
C VAL A 392 7.79 0.08 -6.76
N THR A 393 9.01 -0.13 -7.28
CA THR A 393 9.53 0.58 -8.45
C THR A 393 9.90 -0.41 -9.55
N GLY A 394 9.41 -0.19 -10.77
CA GLY A 394 9.65 -1.09 -11.89
C GLY A 394 8.98 -2.46 -11.76
N GLY A 395 9.36 -3.38 -12.63
CA GLY A 395 8.83 -4.74 -12.65
C GLY A 395 7.36 -4.82 -13.10
N SER A 396 6.71 -5.94 -12.84
CA SER A 396 5.28 -6.15 -13.15
C SER A 396 4.67 -7.22 -12.25
N ASN A 397 3.34 -7.25 -12.16
CA ASN A 397 2.59 -8.28 -11.42
C ASN A 397 2.98 -8.34 -9.93
N ASN A 398 3.27 -7.19 -9.33
CA ASN A 398 3.62 -7.08 -7.92
C ASN A 398 2.37 -6.90 -7.06
N LEU A 399 2.31 -7.59 -5.93
CA LEU A 399 1.13 -7.68 -5.07
C LEU A 399 1.45 -7.09 -3.70
N VAL A 400 0.67 -6.11 -3.26
CA VAL A 400 0.69 -5.55 -1.90
C VAL A 400 -0.66 -5.85 -1.25
N VAL A 401 -0.71 -6.89 -0.42
CA VAL A 401 -1.99 -7.45 0.05
C VAL A 401 -2.06 -7.59 1.57
N ALA A 402 -3.17 -7.16 2.17
CA ALA A 402 -3.49 -7.38 3.59
C ALA A 402 -2.45 -6.84 4.59
N ASN A 403 -1.67 -5.83 4.21
CA ASN A 403 -0.68 -5.21 5.09
C ASN A 403 -1.34 -4.21 6.04
N GLN A 404 -0.78 -4.08 7.24
CA GLN A 404 -1.10 -3.04 8.21
C GLN A 404 0.00 -1.99 8.15
N ILE A 405 -0.30 -0.85 7.53
CA ILE A 405 0.65 0.24 7.29
C ILE A 405 0.17 1.43 8.10
N GLY A 406 0.97 1.83 9.07
CA GLY A 406 0.57 2.84 10.02
C GLY A 406 -0.15 2.28 11.27
N THR A 407 -0.31 3.13 12.28
CA THR A 407 -0.91 2.81 13.58
C THR A 407 -1.75 4.00 14.01
N LEU A 408 -2.86 3.72 14.69
CA LEU A 408 -3.74 4.75 15.23
C LEU A 408 -3.10 5.43 16.46
N GLY A 409 -3.06 6.77 16.48
CA GLY A 409 -2.72 7.55 17.68
C GLY A 409 -1.28 8.06 17.79
N GLY A 410 -0.50 8.02 16.72
CA GLY A 410 0.78 8.74 16.58
C GLY A 410 0.74 9.65 15.34
N ALA A 411 1.14 10.92 15.47
CA ALA A 411 1.25 11.80 14.31
C ALA A 411 2.44 11.38 13.42
N ASN A 412 2.26 11.43 12.10
CA ASN A 412 3.28 11.19 11.07
C ASN A 412 3.96 9.82 11.19
N ASN A 413 3.17 8.73 11.14
CA ASN A 413 3.72 7.38 11.27
C ASN A 413 4.40 6.90 9.98
N ILE A 414 3.91 7.34 8.82
CA ILE A 414 4.51 7.07 7.52
C ILE A 414 4.87 8.42 6.88
N GLY A 415 6.16 8.61 6.58
CA GLY A 415 6.74 9.89 6.19
C GLY A 415 6.33 10.41 4.82
N ASP A 416 5.86 9.53 3.92
CA ASP A 416 5.25 9.90 2.63
C ASP A 416 4.00 9.04 2.36
N ASP A 417 3.96 8.21 1.32
CA ASP A 417 2.78 7.44 0.93
C ASP A 417 2.67 6.11 1.72
N GLY A 418 1.45 5.63 1.94
CA GLY A 418 1.26 4.30 2.55
C GLY A 418 1.80 3.20 1.64
N VAL A 419 1.35 3.20 0.39
CA VAL A 419 1.83 2.33 -0.68
C VAL A 419 2.08 3.18 -1.93
N HIS A 420 3.27 3.08 -2.51
CA HIS A 420 3.63 3.75 -3.75
C HIS A 420 4.04 2.74 -4.82
N ILE A 421 3.32 2.75 -5.93
CA ILE A 421 3.57 1.92 -7.12
C ILE A 421 4.07 2.81 -8.26
N SER A 422 5.31 2.60 -8.70
CA SER A 422 5.93 3.39 -9.76
C SER A 422 6.53 2.54 -10.86
N GLY A 423 6.11 2.70 -12.10
CA GLY A 423 6.60 1.91 -13.24
C GLY A 423 6.34 0.41 -13.12
N SER A 424 5.30 -0.01 -12.39
CA SER A 424 4.99 -1.42 -12.11
C SER A 424 3.62 -1.78 -12.68
N ASP A 425 3.60 -2.22 -13.93
CA ASP A 425 2.35 -2.58 -14.61
C ASP A 425 1.72 -3.85 -14.01
N ASN A 426 0.39 -3.96 -14.09
CA ASN A 426 -0.38 -5.09 -13.57
C ASN A 426 -0.22 -5.31 -12.05
N ALA A 427 0.08 -4.26 -11.30
CA ALA A 427 0.20 -4.34 -9.85
C ALA A 427 -1.18 -4.45 -9.18
N LEU A 428 -1.24 -5.12 -8.02
CA LEU A 428 -2.43 -5.23 -7.20
C LEU A 428 -2.15 -4.72 -5.79
N VAL A 429 -2.88 -3.70 -5.36
CA VAL A 429 -2.90 -3.17 -3.99
C VAL A 429 -4.24 -3.53 -3.36
N ASP A 430 -4.30 -4.61 -2.58
CA ASP A 430 -5.57 -5.17 -2.10
C ASP A 430 -5.66 -5.32 -0.57
N SER A 431 -6.83 -5.01 -0.01
CA SER A 431 -7.18 -5.33 1.39
C SER A 431 -6.21 -4.78 2.44
N ASN A 432 -5.46 -3.72 2.16
CA ASN A 432 -4.52 -3.13 3.11
C ASN A 432 -5.24 -2.17 4.08
N ALA A 433 -4.76 -2.10 5.31
CA ALA A 433 -5.16 -1.08 6.28
C ALA A 433 -4.06 -0.01 6.35
N ILE A 434 -4.32 1.18 5.82
CA ILE A 434 -3.35 2.27 5.65
C ILE A 434 -3.79 3.47 6.47
N GLN A 435 -2.93 3.94 7.38
CA GLN A 435 -3.27 5.01 8.32
C GLN A 435 -2.10 5.96 8.63
N ASN A 436 -2.41 7.22 8.94
CA ASN A 436 -1.44 8.22 9.44
C ASN A 436 -0.24 8.42 8.51
N THR A 437 -0.52 8.59 7.22
CA THR A 437 0.47 8.93 6.19
C THR A 437 0.57 10.45 6.05
N VAL A 438 1.77 10.96 5.82
CA VAL A 438 1.97 12.38 5.49
C VAL A 438 1.61 12.66 4.03
N GLY A 439 1.86 11.70 3.14
CA GLY A 439 1.48 11.70 1.73
C GLY A 439 0.08 11.15 1.51
N ASN A 440 -0.08 10.41 0.42
CA ASN A 440 -1.31 9.72 0.04
C ASN A 440 -1.46 8.40 0.80
N GLY A 441 -2.66 7.81 0.78
CA GLY A 441 -2.84 6.43 1.21
C GLY A 441 -2.19 5.45 0.23
N VAL A 442 -2.62 5.53 -1.02
CA VAL A 442 -2.03 4.79 -2.15
C VAL A 442 -1.69 5.78 -3.27
N HIS A 443 -0.51 5.62 -3.87
CA HIS A 443 -0.04 6.42 -4.99
C HIS A 443 0.42 5.53 -6.13
N VAL A 444 -0.10 5.75 -7.34
CA VAL A 444 0.26 5.02 -8.56
C VAL A 444 0.80 5.99 -9.59
N ASN A 445 2.10 5.92 -9.93
CA ASN A 445 2.74 6.89 -10.82
C ASN A 445 4.07 6.42 -11.43
N PRO A 446 4.25 6.41 -12.77
CA PRO A 446 3.26 6.04 -13.78
C PRO A 446 3.18 4.50 -13.87
N SER A 447 1.99 3.91 -13.96
CA SER A 447 1.82 2.45 -14.14
C SER A 447 0.52 2.14 -14.88
N ASN A 448 0.46 1.03 -15.61
CA ASN A 448 -0.74 0.60 -16.34
C ASN A 448 -1.36 -0.66 -15.75
N ASP A 449 -2.67 -0.84 -15.99
CA ASP A 449 -3.44 -2.03 -15.60
C ASP A 449 -3.34 -2.33 -14.09
N VAL A 450 -3.32 -1.29 -13.25
CA VAL A 450 -3.20 -1.42 -11.78
C VAL A 450 -4.57 -1.57 -11.14
N THR A 451 -4.71 -2.49 -10.20
CA THR A 451 -5.92 -2.62 -9.37
C THR A 451 -5.64 -2.18 -7.94
N VAL A 452 -6.44 -1.25 -7.43
CA VAL A 452 -6.47 -0.80 -6.03
C VAL A 452 -7.82 -1.18 -5.43
N SER A 453 -7.88 -2.26 -4.64
CA SER A 453 -9.14 -2.83 -4.19
C SER A 453 -9.25 -3.10 -2.68
N GLY A 454 -10.44 -2.92 -2.11
CA GLY A 454 -10.74 -3.36 -0.74
C GLY A 454 -9.88 -2.74 0.37
N ASN A 455 -9.14 -1.65 0.11
CA ASN A 455 -8.26 -1.03 1.09
C ASN A 455 -9.08 -0.18 2.07
N ASN A 456 -8.64 -0.12 3.33
CA ASN A 456 -9.16 0.77 4.36
C ASN A 456 -8.12 1.85 4.65
N ILE A 457 -8.38 3.06 4.17
CA ILE A 457 -7.44 4.19 4.14
C ILE A 457 -8.00 5.31 5.02
N SER A 458 -7.24 5.76 6.03
CA SER A 458 -7.68 6.91 6.83
C SER A 458 -6.57 7.76 7.44
N PHE A 459 -6.89 9.00 7.81
CA PHE A 459 -5.93 9.95 8.40
C PHE A 459 -4.71 10.17 7.50
N VAL A 460 -4.95 10.58 6.26
CA VAL A 460 -3.90 10.79 5.25
C VAL A 460 -3.70 12.27 4.98
N GLY A 461 -2.44 12.69 4.84
CA GLY A 461 -2.06 14.10 4.68
C GLY A 461 -2.28 14.68 3.29
N LYS A 462 -2.60 13.84 2.28
CA LYS A 462 -2.98 14.23 0.92
C LYS A 462 -4.26 13.49 0.49
N ASN A 463 -4.22 12.80 -0.66
CA ASN A 463 -5.35 12.05 -1.19
C ASN A 463 -5.45 10.66 -0.57
N GLY A 464 -6.66 10.08 -0.51
CA GLY A 464 -6.82 8.66 -0.17
C GLY A 464 -6.11 7.77 -1.21
N VAL A 465 -6.45 7.97 -2.47
CA VAL A 465 -5.79 7.35 -3.63
C VAL A 465 -5.44 8.41 -4.65
N LEU A 466 -4.17 8.47 -5.07
CA LEU A 466 -3.69 9.29 -6.18
C LEU A 466 -3.19 8.39 -7.31
N VAL A 467 -3.67 8.64 -8.53
CA VAL A 467 -3.22 7.95 -9.73
C VAL A 467 -2.78 8.98 -10.76
N GLU A 468 -1.55 8.86 -11.26
CA GLU A 468 -0.97 9.80 -12.21
C GLU A 468 -0.39 9.04 -13.41
N SER A 469 -0.63 9.55 -14.62
CA SER A 469 0.08 9.17 -15.84
C SER A 469 0.09 7.66 -16.15
N GLY A 470 -0.88 7.17 -16.90
CA GLY A 470 -0.96 5.75 -17.27
C GLY A 470 -2.26 5.42 -18.00
N SER A 471 -2.62 4.14 -18.03
CA SER A 471 -3.95 3.74 -18.48
C SER A 471 -4.41 2.42 -17.84
N GLY A 472 -5.72 2.28 -17.64
CA GLY A 472 -6.33 1.09 -17.04
C GLY A 472 -6.07 1.03 -15.54
N VAL A 473 -6.79 1.81 -14.74
CA VAL A 473 -6.73 1.67 -13.28
C VAL A 473 -8.09 1.29 -12.75
N ASP A 474 -8.14 0.22 -11.97
CA ASP A 474 -9.36 -0.27 -11.32
C ASP A 474 -9.31 0.11 -9.84
N ILE A 475 -10.16 1.02 -9.39
CA ILE A 475 -10.25 1.43 -7.98
C ILE A 475 -11.56 0.91 -7.41
N LEU A 476 -11.51 -0.23 -6.70
CA LEU A 476 -12.69 -1.06 -6.42
C LEU A 476 -12.95 -1.27 -4.91
N GLY A 477 -14.10 -0.84 -4.40
CA GLY A 477 -14.55 -1.25 -3.07
C GLY A 477 -13.68 -0.78 -1.90
N ASN A 478 -12.96 0.34 -2.05
CA ASN A 478 -12.13 0.90 -0.99
C ASN A 478 -12.98 1.70 0.01
N VAL A 479 -12.55 1.74 1.27
CA VAL A 479 -13.10 2.59 2.33
C VAL A 479 -12.08 3.67 2.62
N ILE A 480 -12.40 4.92 2.29
CA ILE A 480 -11.49 6.07 2.37
C ILE A 480 -12.11 7.12 3.28
N SER A 481 -11.37 7.59 4.29
CA SER A 481 -11.85 8.70 5.11
C SER A 481 -10.78 9.58 5.74
N GLN A 482 -11.14 10.79 6.16
CA GLN A 482 -10.22 11.72 6.85
C GLN A 482 -8.95 11.97 6.02
N THR A 483 -9.16 12.39 4.77
CA THR A 483 -8.11 12.82 3.85
C THR A 483 -8.01 14.34 3.89
N ALA A 484 -6.80 14.89 3.81
CA ALA A 484 -6.64 16.35 3.78
C ALA A 484 -6.96 16.97 2.41
N LEU A 485 -6.91 16.17 1.35
CA LEU A 485 -7.31 16.53 -0.01
C LEU A 485 -8.44 15.58 -0.48
N ASN A 486 -8.42 15.14 -1.74
CA ASN A 486 -9.46 14.31 -2.33
C ASN A 486 -9.53 12.90 -1.73
N GLY A 487 -10.70 12.27 -1.82
CA GLY A 487 -10.82 10.83 -1.58
C GLY A 487 -10.03 10.03 -2.62
N ILE A 488 -10.36 10.24 -3.89
CA ILE A 488 -9.69 9.65 -5.05
C ILE A 488 -9.38 10.76 -6.05
N GLN A 489 -8.14 10.82 -6.54
CA GLN A 489 -7.73 11.73 -7.62
C GLN A 489 -7.03 10.97 -8.75
N ILE A 490 -7.46 11.21 -9.99
CA ILE A 490 -6.93 10.54 -11.19
C ILE A 490 -6.50 11.58 -12.24
N ASP A 491 -5.20 11.74 -12.40
CA ASP A 491 -4.57 12.76 -13.24
C ASP A 491 -3.90 12.15 -14.48
N ASN A 492 -4.37 12.56 -15.66
CA ASN A 492 -3.84 12.16 -16.97
C ASN A 492 -3.72 10.64 -17.12
N HIS A 493 -4.75 9.91 -16.69
CA HIS A 493 -4.77 8.45 -16.69
C HIS A 493 -6.06 7.92 -17.31
N ASP A 494 -6.00 7.54 -18.58
CA ASP A 494 -7.17 7.14 -19.37
C ASP A 494 -7.70 5.75 -18.96
N ASN A 495 -8.99 5.51 -19.20
CA ASN A 495 -9.66 4.22 -18.96
C ASN A 495 -9.62 3.80 -17.48
N ALA A 496 -9.95 4.72 -16.57
CA ALA A 496 -10.07 4.42 -15.15
C ALA A 496 -11.47 3.90 -14.79
N ASP A 497 -11.56 2.81 -14.05
CA ASP A 497 -12.82 2.27 -13.51
C ASP A 497 -12.84 2.45 -11.98
N VAL A 498 -13.70 3.36 -11.49
CA VAL A 498 -13.87 3.68 -10.06
C VAL A 498 -15.22 3.13 -9.59
N TYR A 499 -15.21 2.05 -8.83
CA TYR A 499 -16.42 1.27 -8.55
C TYR A 499 -16.60 0.89 -7.06
N LEU A 500 -17.80 1.08 -6.53
CA LEU A 500 -18.21 0.68 -5.17
C LEU A 500 -17.34 1.21 -4.01
N ASN A 501 -16.65 2.34 -4.19
CA ASN A 501 -15.88 2.95 -3.10
C ASN A 501 -16.81 3.67 -2.11
N LEU A 502 -16.45 3.61 -0.83
CA LEU A 502 -17.07 4.37 0.26
C LEU A 502 -16.10 5.46 0.71
N ILE A 503 -16.44 6.72 0.45
CA ILE A 503 -15.58 7.88 0.65
C ILE A 503 -16.30 8.85 1.60
N GLY A 504 -15.60 9.32 2.63
CA GLY A 504 -16.17 10.19 3.67
C GLY A 504 -15.16 11.11 4.33
N GLN A 505 -15.53 12.32 4.76
CA GLN A 505 -14.65 13.23 5.50
C GLN A 505 -13.38 13.57 4.71
N VAL A 506 -13.54 14.16 3.54
CA VAL A 506 -12.42 14.49 2.63
C VAL A 506 -12.32 16.01 2.44
N GLY A 507 -11.09 16.53 2.38
CA GLY A 507 -10.84 17.97 2.45
C GLY A 507 -11.04 18.76 1.15
N ILE A 508 -11.33 18.09 0.03
CA ILE A 508 -11.71 18.70 -1.26
C ILE A 508 -12.79 17.80 -1.89
N ASP A 509 -12.51 17.14 -3.02
CA ASP A 509 -13.49 16.36 -3.76
C ASP A 509 -13.57 14.92 -3.25
N GLY A 510 -14.74 14.31 -3.35
CA GLY A 510 -14.88 12.86 -3.17
C GLY A 510 -14.04 12.09 -4.19
N ILE A 511 -14.31 12.36 -5.47
CA ILE A 511 -13.62 11.74 -6.62
C ILE A 511 -13.33 12.83 -7.65
N GLN A 512 -12.07 12.98 -8.03
CA GLN A 512 -11.64 13.93 -9.07
C GLN A 512 -11.01 13.21 -10.25
N LEU A 513 -11.46 13.57 -11.46
CA LEU A 513 -10.85 13.18 -12.74
C LEU A 513 -10.28 14.41 -13.43
N ASN A 514 -8.99 14.38 -13.79
CA ASN A 514 -8.33 15.50 -14.44
C ASN A 514 -7.50 15.03 -15.65
N GLY A 515 -7.96 15.30 -16.86
CA GLY A 515 -7.25 14.84 -18.06
C GLY A 515 -7.37 13.34 -18.33
N SER A 516 -8.38 12.67 -17.76
CA SER A 516 -8.48 11.21 -17.68
C SER A 516 -9.68 10.71 -18.49
N ASN A 517 -9.45 10.42 -19.78
CA ASN A 517 -10.51 10.14 -20.73
C ASN A 517 -11.06 8.71 -20.57
N ASN A 518 -12.31 8.52 -20.97
CA ASN A 518 -13.04 7.25 -20.91
C ASN A 518 -13.11 6.65 -19.49
N ALA A 519 -13.02 7.49 -18.46
CA ALA A 519 -13.16 7.05 -17.08
C ALA A 519 -14.63 6.74 -16.74
N VAL A 520 -14.85 5.68 -15.97
CA VAL A 520 -16.17 5.28 -15.46
C VAL A 520 -16.15 5.39 -13.94
N VAL A 521 -17.03 6.21 -13.39
CA VAL A 521 -17.26 6.37 -11.95
C VAL A 521 -18.64 5.80 -11.63
N GLU A 522 -18.69 4.58 -11.12
CA GLU A 522 -19.92 3.81 -10.96
C GLU A 522 -20.19 3.35 -9.53
N ALA A 523 -21.43 3.54 -9.06
CA ALA A 523 -21.93 2.96 -7.80
C ALA A 523 -21.11 3.29 -6.54
N ASN A 524 -20.39 4.41 -6.53
CA ASN A 524 -19.66 4.88 -5.36
C ASN A 524 -20.61 5.56 -4.37
N THR A 525 -20.25 5.54 -3.09
CA THR A 525 -20.88 6.34 -2.04
C THR A 525 -19.88 7.39 -1.59
N VAL A 526 -20.20 8.66 -1.85
CA VAL A 526 -19.44 9.83 -1.41
C VAL A 526 -20.30 10.60 -0.42
N ASP A 527 -19.75 10.97 0.73
CA ASP A 527 -20.43 11.77 1.75
C ASP A 527 -19.39 12.70 2.39
N ASP A 528 -19.79 13.85 2.93
CA ASP A 528 -18.87 14.71 3.71
C ASP A 528 -17.54 15.03 2.97
N ALA A 529 -17.63 15.37 1.69
CA ALA A 529 -16.56 16.10 0.99
C ALA A 529 -16.68 17.60 1.28
N ASP A 530 -15.55 18.32 1.29
CA ASP A 530 -15.52 19.77 1.54
C ASP A 530 -15.72 20.60 0.24
N ASP A 531 -15.70 19.96 -0.94
CA ASP A 531 -15.97 20.53 -2.26
C ASP A 531 -16.92 19.57 -3.04
N ASP A 532 -16.66 19.27 -4.31
CA ASP A 532 -17.58 18.48 -5.13
C ASP A 532 -17.64 17.00 -4.70
N GLY A 533 -18.81 16.39 -4.88
CA GLY A 533 -18.95 14.95 -4.70
C GLY A 533 -18.11 14.20 -5.73
N ILE A 534 -18.27 14.59 -7.00
CA ILE A 534 -17.50 14.08 -8.14
C ILE A 534 -17.17 15.25 -9.08
N ASP A 535 -15.89 15.50 -9.31
CA ASP A 535 -15.39 16.53 -10.21
C ASP A 535 -14.76 15.90 -11.47
N VAL A 536 -15.24 16.28 -12.65
CA VAL A 536 -14.80 15.78 -13.95
C VAL A 536 -14.25 16.92 -14.81
N ASN A 537 -12.93 17.00 -14.92
CA ASN A 537 -12.24 18.09 -15.60
C ASN A 537 -11.37 17.61 -16.76
N ASN A 538 -11.52 18.26 -17.92
CA ASN A 538 -10.75 17.98 -19.14
C ASN A 538 -10.69 16.47 -19.47
N SER A 539 -11.80 15.75 -19.25
CA SER A 539 -11.87 14.29 -19.29
C SER A 539 -13.01 13.86 -20.22
N ASP A 540 -12.65 13.56 -21.47
CA ASP A 540 -13.63 13.23 -22.51
C ASP A 540 -14.22 11.84 -22.30
N ASN A 541 -15.48 11.67 -22.65
CA ASN A 541 -16.24 10.41 -22.56
C ASN A 541 -16.35 9.86 -21.13
N ALA A 542 -16.20 10.70 -20.11
CA ALA A 542 -16.38 10.29 -18.72
C ALA A 542 -17.83 9.86 -18.44
N VAL A 543 -18.02 8.77 -17.70
CA VAL A 543 -19.34 8.25 -17.32
C VAL A 543 -19.48 8.22 -15.81
N VAL A 544 -20.39 9.01 -15.27
CA VAL A 544 -20.72 9.06 -13.84
C VAL A 544 -22.09 8.44 -13.62
N ILE A 545 -22.14 7.19 -13.13
CA ILE A 545 -23.37 6.39 -13.12
C ILE A 545 -23.71 5.74 -11.76
N GLY A 546 -24.96 5.90 -11.33
CA GLY A 546 -25.49 5.15 -10.18
C GLY A 546 -24.82 5.45 -8.84
N ASN A 547 -24.12 6.58 -8.72
CA ASN A 547 -23.46 6.98 -7.48
C ASN A 547 -24.47 7.52 -6.47
N LEU A 548 -24.18 7.32 -5.19
CA LEU A 548 -24.87 7.93 -4.06
C LEU A 548 -23.99 9.04 -3.51
N ILE A 549 -24.37 10.29 -3.75
CA ILE A 549 -23.67 11.48 -3.27
C ILE A 549 -24.51 12.08 -2.15
N GLY A 550 -23.97 11.98 -0.94
CA GLY A 550 -24.53 12.53 0.29
C GLY A 550 -24.18 14.00 0.46
N THR A 551 -24.62 14.57 1.59
CA THR A 551 -24.34 15.98 1.88
C THR A 551 -22.86 16.14 2.16
N ASN A 552 -22.17 16.78 1.22
CA ASN A 552 -20.81 17.28 1.38
C ASN A 552 -20.89 18.50 2.30
N ASN A 553 -20.53 18.36 3.59
CA ASN A 553 -20.92 19.34 4.61
C ASN A 553 -20.14 19.25 5.93
N VAL A 554 -19.43 20.33 6.30
CA VAL A 554 -19.60 20.91 7.66
C VAL A 554 -19.27 22.41 7.81
N ASP A 555 -18.53 23.05 6.89
CA ASP A 555 -17.93 24.39 7.15
C ASP A 555 -18.59 25.58 6.42
N GLY A 556 -19.69 25.35 5.69
CA GLY A 556 -20.40 26.43 4.99
C GLY A 556 -19.61 27.03 3.81
N SER A 557 -18.86 26.19 3.09
CA SER A 557 -18.41 26.49 1.73
C SER A 557 -19.64 26.67 0.82
N ILE A 558 -19.50 27.53 -0.19
CA ILE A 558 -20.60 28.11 -0.98
C ILE A 558 -20.64 27.57 -2.43
N ALA A 559 -19.98 26.44 -2.73
CA ALA A 559 -19.75 26.05 -4.12
C ALA A 559 -19.80 24.53 -4.39
N ASP A 560 -20.26 23.74 -3.43
CA ASP A 560 -19.99 22.31 -3.41
C ASP A 560 -21.11 21.56 -4.18
N ASP A 561 -20.87 21.29 -5.45
CA ASP A 561 -21.82 20.65 -6.34
C ASP A 561 -21.80 19.13 -6.15
N GLY A 562 -22.93 18.48 -6.44
CA GLY A 562 -22.98 17.02 -6.38
C GLY A 562 -22.06 16.38 -7.43
N VAL A 563 -22.19 16.83 -8.68
CA VAL A 563 -21.33 16.44 -9.79
C VAL A 563 -21.00 17.66 -10.65
N THR A 564 -19.73 17.93 -10.86
CA THR A 564 -19.25 18.96 -11.79
C THR A 564 -18.61 18.32 -13.03
N VAL A 565 -18.95 18.85 -14.20
CA VAL A 565 -18.26 18.60 -15.46
C VAL A 565 -17.75 19.93 -16.00
N GLY A 566 -16.43 20.05 -16.16
CA GLY A 566 -15.80 21.32 -16.51
C GLY A 566 -14.65 21.22 -17.51
N ASN A 567 -14.08 22.40 -17.76
CA ASN A 567 -12.81 22.60 -18.46
C ASN A 567 -12.72 21.96 -19.86
N GLY A 568 -13.84 21.92 -20.59
CA GLY A 568 -13.87 21.48 -21.98
C GLY A 568 -13.89 19.97 -22.18
N SER A 569 -14.27 19.20 -21.15
CA SER A 569 -14.65 17.79 -21.33
C SER A 569 -15.76 17.69 -22.38
N ASP A 570 -15.69 16.73 -23.29
CA ASP A 570 -16.74 16.41 -24.25
C ASP A 570 -17.41 15.08 -23.90
N THR A 571 -18.68 14.89 -24.28
CA THR A 571 -19.42 13.62 -24.22
C THR A 571 -19.60 13.00 -22.83
N ALA A 572 -19.46 13.80 -21.76
CA ALA A 572 -19.70 13.31 -20.40
C ALA A 572 -21.16 12.84 -20.20
N THR A 573 -21.34 11.70 -19.55
CA THR A 573 -22.65 11.11 -19.23
C THR A 573 -22.83 11.01 -17.72
N ILE A 574 -23.82 11.71 -17.18
CA ILE A 574 -24.19 11.69 -15.76
C ILE A 574 -25.55 10.99 -15.65
N LYS A 575 -25.55 9.73 -15.19
CA LYS A 575 -26.72 8.86 -15.23
C LYS A 575 -27.13 8.28 -13.89
N GLY A 576 -28.42 8.35 -13.54
CA GLY A 576 -28.97 7.47 -12.50
C GLY A 576 -28.40 7.70 -11.10
N ASN A 577 -27.75 8.84 -10.87
CA ASN A 577 -27.14 9.18 -9.59
C ASN A 577 -28.21 9.66 -8.61
N THR A 578 -28.02 9.37 -7.32
CA THR A 578 -28.81 9.97 -6.23
C THR A 578 -27.97 11.01 -5.55
N ILE A 579 -28.35 12.28 -5.70
CA ILE A 579 -27.54 13.44 -5.31
C ILE A 579 -28.26 14.23 -4.23
N ARG A 580 -27.54 14.50 -3.13
CA ARG A 580 -27.88 15.48 -2.11
C ARG A 580 -26.74 16.48 -2.00
N ALA A 581 -26.86 17.60 -2.68
CA ALA A 581 -25.82 18.63 -2.70
C ALA A 581 -26.20 19.81 -1.82
N ASP A 582 -25.20 20.48 -1.25
CA ASP A 582 -25.39 21.76 -0.56
C ASP A 582 -25.21 22.95 -1.53
N GLY A 583 -24.56 22.73 -2.69
CA GLY A 583 -24.61 23.56 -3.90
C GLY A 583 -25.57 22.99 -4.96
N ARG A 584 -25.18 23.07 -6.24
CA ARG A 584 -25.99 22.54 -7.35
C ARG A 584 -25.98 21.03 -7.37
N GLY A 585 -27.04 20.43 -7.92
CA GLY A 585 -27.07 18.98 -8.09
C GLY A 585 -26.05 18.49 -9.12
N VAL A 586 -26.14 19.03 -10.34
CA VAL A 586 -25.21 18.75 -11.44
C VAL A 586 -24.86 20.05 -12.16
N SER A 587 -23.58 20.29 -12.37
CA SER A 587 -23.05 21.42 -13.14
C SER A 587 -22.29 20.96 -14.37
N VAL A 588 -22.55 21.59 -15.52
CA VAL A 588 -21.85 21.32 -16.78
C VAL A 588 -21.39 22.63 -17.40
N PHE A 589 -20.08 22.80 -17.58
CA PHE A 589 -19.46 24.01 -18.10
C PHE A 589 -18.74 23.77 -19.43
N GLY A 590 -19.27 24.34 -20.50
CA GLY A 590 -18.71 24.22 -21.84
C GLY A 590 -18.85 22.82 -22.44
N GLY A 591 -17.91 22.44 -23.30
CA GLY A 591 -17.90 21.11 -23.92
C GLY A 591 -19.08 20.87 -24.86
N SER A 592 -19.19 19.63 -25.32
CA SER A 592 -20.20 19.21 -26.27
C SER A 592 -20.72 17.80 -26.07
N ASP A 593 -21.93 17.54 -26.59
CA ASP A 593 -22.58 16.22 -26.61
C ASP A 593 -22.77 15.60 -25.20
N HIS A 594 -23.05 16.44 -24.19
CA HIS A 594 -23.25 16.01 -22.81
C HIS A 594 -24.63 15.39 -22.57
N VAL A 595 -24.71 14.43 -21.65
CA VAL A 595 -25.96 13.81 -21.24
C VAL A 595 -26.10 13.84 -19.72
N VAL A 596 -27.17 14.45 -19.21
CA VAL A 596 -27.55 14.40 -17.79
C VAL A 596 -28.91 13.74 -17.71
N HIS A 597 -28.97 12.50 -17.19
CA HIS A 597 -30.23 11.77 -17.24
C HIS A 597 -30.54 10.81 -16.10
N GLU A 598 -31.83 10.62 -15.83
CA GLU A 598 -32.33 9.69 -14.80
C GLU A 598 -31.78 9.98 -13.39
N ASN A 599 -31.29 11.20 -13.10
CA ASN A 599 -30.74 11.53 -11.80
C ASN A 599 -31.83 11.96 -10.80
N ALA A 600 -31.67 11.57 -9.54
CA ALA A 600 -32.54 11.94 -8.43
C ALA A 600 -31.86 13.00 -7.55
N ILE A 601 -32.29 14.25 -7.65
CA ILE A 601 -31.56 15.42 -7.15
C ILE A 601 -32.33 16.13 -6.03
N ARG A 602 -31.62 16.47 -4.96
CA ARG A 602 -32.03 17.41 -3.91
C ARG A 602 -30.89 18.36 -3.63
N THR A 603 -31.13 19.66 -3.75
CA THR A 603 -30.21 20.68 -3.23
C THR A 603 -30.68 21.16 -1.85
N TYR A 604 -29.73 21.62 -1.05
CA TYR A 604 -29.96 22.24 0.26
C TYR A 604 -29.08 23.48 0.45
N SER A 605 -29.63 24.66 0.24
CA SER A 605 -28.88 25.89 0.47
C SER A 605 -28.93 26.31 1.93
N TYR A 606 -27.74 26.52 2.51
CA TYR A 606 -27.59 27.17 3.82
C TYR A 606 -27.43 28.70 3.72
N ILE A 607 -27.03 29.22 2.54
CA ILE A 607 -26.47 30.58 2.42
C ILE A 607 -26.76 31.33 1.10
N ASP A 608 -26.87 30.68 -0.06
CA ASP A 608 -27.05 31.36 -1.36
C ASP A 608 -28.20 30.78 -2.21
N ALA A 609 -29.03 31.64 -2.80
CA ALA A 609 -30.20 31.23 -3.59
C ALA A 609 -29.87 30.94 -5.07
N GLU A 610 -28.65 30.46 -5.34
CA GLU A 610 -28.12 30.26 -6.70
C GLU A 610 -27.96 28.79 -7.09
N ASP A 611 -28.42 27.86 -6.26
CA ASP A 611 -28.17 26.42 -6.44
C ASP A 611 -29.28 25.74 -7.25
N GLU A 612 -29.01 25.49 -8.53
CA GLU A 612 -29.91 24.74 -9.41
C GLU A 612 -29.85 23.23 -9.18
N GLY A 613 -30.94 22.53 -9.53
CA GLY A 613 -30.90 21.07 -9.62
C GLY A 613 -29.93 20.62 -10.73
N VAL A 614 -30.07 21.19 -11.93
CA VAL A 614 -29.11 21.02 -13.04
C VAL A 614 -28.78 22.39 -13.63
N TYR A 615 -27.49 22.70 -13.73
CA TYR A 615 -26.96 23.91 -14.36
C TYR A 615 -26.07 23.53 -15.55
N ALA A 616 -26.37 24.11 -16.71
CA ALA A 616 -25.53 23.97 -17.90
C ALA A 616 -25.17 25.34 -18.45
N ASP A 617 -23.88 25.62 -18.62
CA ASP A 617 -23.38 26.90 -19.13
C ASP A 617 -22.51 26.71 -20.38
N ASN A 618 -22.85 27.44 -21.43
CA ASN A 618 -22.09 27.51 -22.69
C ASN A 618 -21.79 26.15 -23.36
N THR A 619 -22.65 25.15 -23.16
CA THR A 619 -22.52 23.81 -23.73
C THR A 619 -22.98 23.74 -25.20
N VAL A 620 -22.32 22.93 -26.03
CA VAL A 620 -22.72 22.69 -27.43
C VAL A 620 -23.32 21.28 -27.56
N SER A 621 -24.64 21.20 -27.66
CA SER A 621 -25.40 19.95 -27.52
C SER A 621 -25.36 19.41 -26.10
N ILE A 622 -26.49 19.50 -25.41
CA ILE A 622 -26.69 18.88 -24.11
C ILE A 622 -28.10 18.30 -24.03
N ASP A 623 -28.19 17.04 -23.62
CA ASP A 623 -29.43 16.34 -23.39
C ASP A 623 -29.66 16.17 -21.87
N ILE A 624 -30.54 17.00 -21.31
CA ILE A 624 -30.98 16.94 -19.91
C ILE A 624 -32.32 16.22 -19.89
N THR A 625 -32.32 14.94 -19.54
CA THR A 625 -33.49 14.07 -19.77
C THR A 625 -33.90 13.21 -18.58
N ASP A 626 -35.19 13.06 -18.34
CA ASP A 626 -35.74 12.13 -17.34
C ASP A 626 -35.16 12.30 -15.92
N ASN A 627 -34.69 13.49 -15.55
CA ASN A 627 -34.20 13.76 -14.19
C ASN A 627 -35.38 14.07 -13.25
N ASN A 628 -35.30 13.58 -12.01
CA ASN A 628 -36.24 13.91 -10.95
C ASN A 628 -35.58 14.87 -9.95
N ILE A 629 -36.04 16.12 -9.95
CA ILE A 629 -35.52 17.21 -9.13
C ILE A 629 -36.55 17.51 -8.06
N PHE A 630 -36.31 16.96 -6.86
CA PHE A 630 -37.24 17.07 -5.74
C PHE A 630 -37.21 18.45 -5.08
N THR A 631 -36.01 19.04 -4.98
CA THR A 631 -35.77 20.38 -4.45
C THR A 631 -34.61 21.03 -5.19
N ALA A 632 -34.80 22.29 -5.57
CA ALA A 632 -33.76 23.20 -6.06
C ALA A 632 -33.91 24.57 -5.36
N ASP A 633 -32.81 25.14 -4.88
CA ASP A 633 -32.80 26.43 -4.19
C ASP A 633 -32.70 27.64 -5.14
N ASN A 634 -32.60 27.37 -6.44
CA ASN A 634 -32.80 28.31 -7.53
C ASN A 634 -33.77 27.73 -8.58
N ALA A 635 -33.30 27.51 -9.80
CA ALA A 635 -34.07 26.88 -10.85
C ALA A 635 -33.97 25.35 -10.73
N GLY A 636 -35.04 24.64 -11.10
CA GLY A 636 -34.94 23.19 -11.24
C GLY A 636 -33.87 22.83 -12.27
N ILE A 637 -34.00 23.37 -13.48
CA ILE A 637 -33.01 23.26 -14.55
C ILE A 637 -32.72 24.65 -15.12
N ARG A 638 -31.44 25.02 -15.24
CA ARG A 638 -31.01 26.20 -15.99
C ARG A 638 -30.04 25.83 -17.09
N VAL A 639 -30.30 26.32 -18.31
CA VAL A 639 -29.35 26.27 -19.42
C VAL A 639 -29.05 27.69 -19.88
N ASN A 640 -27.80 28.09 -19.78
CA ASN A 640 -27.33 29.44 -20.09
C ASN A 640 -26.29 29.43 -21.21
N GLY A 641 -26.55 30.13 -22.31
CA GLY A 641 -25.66 30.17 -23.47
C GLY A 641 -25.59 28.85 -24.26
N GLY A 642 -24.65 28.76 -25.20
CA GLY A 642 -24.45 27.55 -25.99
C GLY A 642 -25.50 27.31 -27.09
N SER A 643 -25.65 26.05 -27.50
CA SER A 643 -26.55 25.65 -28.59
C SER A 643 -27.03 24.22 -28.48
N ASP A 644 -28.17 23.90 -29.11
CA ASP A 644 -28.74 22.55 -29.19
C ASP A 644 -29.03 21.92 -27.82
N ALA A 645 -29.68 22.68 -26.94
CA ALA A 645 -30.10 22.16 -25.63
C ALA A 645 -31.43 21.41 -25.74
N LYS A 646 -31.48 20.17 -25.25
CA LYS A 646 -32.71 19.40 -25.09
C LYS A 646 -32.99 19.18 -23.62
N VAL A 647 -34.10 19.73 -23.14
CA VAL A 647 -34.61 19.52 -21.78
C VAL A 647 -35.91 18.75 -21.90
N THR A 648 -35.86 17.43 -21.69
CA THR A 648 -37.02 16.56 -21.99
C THR A 648 -37.34 15.51 -20.93
N GLY A 649 -38.62 15.33 -20.60
CA GLY A 649 -39.02 14.25 -19.69
C GLY A 649 -38.67 14.48 -18.21
N ASN A 650 -38.18 15.67 -17.84
CA ASN A 650 -37.79 15.95 -16.46
C ASN A 650 -39.00 16.21 -15.56
N ASP A 651 -38.90 15.79 -14.31
CA ASP A 651 -39.90 15.95 -13.24
C ASP A 651 -39.32 16.89 -12.18
N ILE A 652 -39.84 18.12 -12.10
CA ILE A 652 -39.37 19.16 -11.19
C ILE A 652 -40.49 19.47 -10.19
N ASP A 653 -40.30 19.05 -8.96
CA ASP A 653 -41.32 19.11 -7.91
C ASP A 653 -41.29 20.41 -7.11
N SER A 654 -40.12 21.03 -6.91
CA SER A 654 -39.97 22.23 -6.10
C SER A 654 -38.72 23.02 -6.47
N ALA A 655 -38.92 24.25 -6.94
CA ALA A 655 -37.86 25.21 -7.24
C ALA A 655 -38.19 26.57 -6.62
N THR A 656 -37.24 27.21 -5.92
CA THR A 656 -37.52 28.52 -5.31
C THR A 656 -37.65 29.64 -6.36
N GLN A 657 -37.13 29.43 -7.56
CA GLN A 657 -37.23 30.35 -8.70
C GLN A 657 -37.99 29.70 -9.86
N GLN A 658 -37.38 29.59 -11.05
CA GLN A 658 -38.03 29.00 -12.21
C GLN A 658 -38.01 27.48 -12.14
N GLY A 659 -38.99 26.79 -12.71
CA GLY A 659 -38.86 25.34 -12.89
C GLY A 659 -37.76 25.03 -13.91
N ILE A 660 -37.94 25.53 -15.13
CA ILE A 660 -36.97 25.45 -16.24
C ILE A 660 -36.63 26.86 -16.72
N ASP A 661 -35.35 27.17 -16.85
CA ASP A 661 -34.85 28.47 -17.27
C ASP A 661 -33.85 28.33 -18.43
N ILE A 662 -34.24 28.78 -19.61
CA ILE A 662 -33.43 28.73 -20.84
C ILE A 662 -33.01 30.15 -21.22
N GLN A 663 -31.71 30.44 -21.22
CA GLN A 663 -31.20 31.78 -21.42
C GLN A 663 -30.15 31.81 -22.53
N SER A 664 -30.32 32.68 -23.53
CA SER A 664 -29.33 32.95 -24.57
C SER A 664 -28.86 31.70 -25.36
N VAL A 665 -29.72 30.69 -25.51
CA VAL A 665 -29.40 29.44 -26.22
C VAL A 665 -29.72 29.55 -27.72
N THR A 666 -28.88 28.94 -28.56
CA THR A 666 -29.17 28.79 -30.00
C THR A 666 -29.72 27.40 -30.31
N THR A 667 -31.01 27.31 -30.61
CA THR A 667 -31.80 26.06 -30.70
C THR A 667 -31.97 25.41 -29.34
N ALA A 668 -33.22 25.40 -28.86
CA ALA A 668 -33.57 24.74 -27.61
C ALA A 668 -34.91 24.02 -27.77
N LEU A 669 -34.98 22.79 -27.24
CA LEU A 669 -36.19 22.00 -27.14
C LEU A 669 -36.50 21.78 -25.66
N VAL A 670 -37.65 22.29 -25.20
CA VAL A 670 -38.21 21.99 -23.88
C VAL A 670 -39.46 21.14 -24.10
N ASP A 671 -39.35 19.82 -23.91
CA ASP A 671 -40.40 18.88 -24.30
C ASP A 671 -40.81 17.89 -23.21
N ASN A 672 -42.10 17.68 -23.00
CA ASN A 672 -42.61 16.61 -22.12
C ASN A 672 -42.07 16.68 -20.66
N ASN A 673 -41.84 17.87 -20.12
CA ASN A 673 -41.45 18.04 -18.72
C ASN A 673 -42.68 18.26 -17.82
N GLU A 674 -42.61 17.77 -16.58
CA GLU A 674 -43.55 18.05 -15.50
C GLU A 674 -42.89 19.04 -14.53
N VAL A 675 -43.56 20.18 -14.29
CA VAL A 675 -43.01 21.28 -13.48
C VAL A 675 -44.07 21.75 -12.49
N ASP A 676 -43.78 21.61 -11.20
CA ASP A 676 -44.64 21.98 -10.09
C ASP A 676 -43.88 22.78 -9.01
N ASN A 677 -44.65 23.47 -8.16
CA ASN A 677 -44.22 24.25 -6.98
C ASN A 677 -43.02 25.17 -7.23
N THR A 678 -43.16 26.10 -8.17
CA THR A 678 -42.11 27.07 -8.52
C THR A 678 -42.37 28.43 -7.87
N GLY A 679 -41.33 29.04 -7.29
CA GLY A 679 -41.42 30.38 -6.69
C GLY A 679 -41.47 31.53 -7.71
N SER A 680 -41.20 31.24 -8.99
CA SER A 680 -41.33 32.14 -10.14
C SER A 680 -42.08 31.44 -11.29
N HIS A 681 -41.62 31.61 -12.53
CA HIS A 681 -42.20 31.02 -13.73
C HIS A 681 -42.02 29.50 -13.77
N GLY A 682 -43.00 28.78 -14.32
CA GLY A 682 -42.83 27.33 -14.54
C GLY A 682 -41.72 27.08 -15.56
N ILE A 683 -41.89 27.61 -16.77
CA ILE A 683 -40.87 27.62 -17.83
C ILE A 683 -40.58 29.05 -18.24
N ASN A 684 -39.31 29.46 -18.19
CA ASN A 684 -38.82 30.74 -18.67
C ASN A 684 -37.85 30.54 -19.83
N ALA A 685 -38.04 31.27 -20.92
CA ALA A 685 -37.10 31.32 -22.03
C ALA A 685 -36.79 32.77 -22.40
N PHE A 686 -35.52 33.14 -22.33
CA PHE A 686 -35.04 34.50 -22.57
C PHE A 686 -33.98 34.51 -23.67
N ASN A 687 -34.13 35.41 -24.65
CA ASN A 687 -33.16 35.65 -25.72
C ASN A 687 -32.73 34.35 -26.46
N THR A 688 -33.68 33.42 -26.68
CA THR A 688 -33.41 32.09 -27.22
C THR A 688 -33.93 31.99 -28.65
N SER A 689 -33.05 31.60 -29.58
CA SER A 689 -33.43 31.43 -30.99
C SER A 689 -33.71 29.95 -31.30
N GLY A 690 -34.60 29.67 -32.26
CA GLY A 690 -34.94 28.28 -32.60
C GLY A 690 -35.61 27.50 -31.46
N LEU A 691 -36.34 28.21 -30.59
CA LEU A 691 -37.00 27.66 -29.41
C LEU A 691 -38.28 26.88 -29.77
N THR A 692 -38.39 25.66 -29.25
CA THR A 692 -39.64 24.89 -29.20
C THR A 692 -39.95 24.50 -27.76
N ILE A 693 -41.15 24.85 -27.28
CA ILE A 693 -41.69 24.43 -25.99
C ILE A 693 -42.93 23.59 -26.27
N SER A 694 -42.86 22.27 -26.03
CA SER A 694 -43.96 21.37 -26.36
C SER A 694 -44.27 20.30 -25.33
N ASN A 695 -45.53 19.85 -25.28
CA ASN A 695 -45.96 18.72 -24.44
C ASN A 695 -45.66 18.85 -22.93
N ASN A 696 -45.33 20.05 -22.44
CA ASN A 696 -44.99 20.22 -21.03
C ASN A 696 -46.26 20.34 -20.19
N ARG A 697 -46.21 19.81 -18.98
CA ARG A 697 -47.20 20.02 -17.94
C ARG A 697 -46.62 20.96 -16.89
N VAL A 698 -47.16 22.18 -16.84
CA VAL A 698 -46.72 23.22 -15.92
C VAL A 698 -47.86 23.51 -14.96
N GLY A 699 -47.67 23.13 -13.71
CA GLY A 699 -48.69 23.18 -12.68
C GLY A 699 -49.59 21.93 -12.65
N THR A 700 -50.14 21.73 -11.47
CA THR A 700 -50.97 20.61 -11.06
C THR A 700 -52.29 21.15 -10.53
N THR A 701 -53.37 20.70 -11.16
CA THR A 701 -54.75 21.11 -10.88
C THR A 701 -55.12 21.00 -9.41
N GLY A 702 -55.63 22.09 -8.82
CA GLY A 702 -56.12 22.14 -7.45
C GLY A 702 -55.03 22.28 -6.38
N ALA A 703 -53.76 22.41 -6.77
CA ALA A 703 -52.67 22.78 -5.87
C ALA A 703 -52.57 24.30 -5.78
N ALA A 704 -52.85 24.88 -4.60
CA ALA A 704 -52.77 26.33 -4.41
C ALA A 704 -51.30 26.82 -4.43
N ASN A 705 -51.05 27.93 -5.13
CA ASN A 705 -49.72 28.54 -5.30
C ASN A 705 -48.70 27.58 -5.94
N ASN A 706 -49.14 26.81 -6.93
CA ASN A 706 -48.26 25.89 -7.63
C ASN A 706 -47.20 26.65 -8.44
N ILE A 707 -47.63 27.51 -9.37
CA ILE A 707 -46.71 28.35 -10.15
C ILE A 707 -46.91 29.81 -9.72
N ASN A 708 -45.92 30.38 -9.03
CA ASN A 708 -46.05 31.71 -8.43
C ASN A 708 -45.87 32.86 -9.45
N GLY A 709 -45.38 32.56 -10.65
CA GLY A 709 -45.28 33.46 -11.80
C GLY A 709 -46.18 33.06 -12.97
N ASP A 710 -45.78 33.45 -14.18
CA ASP A 710 -46.38 32.92 -15.42
C ASP A 710 -46.09 31.42 -15.58
N GLY A 711 -47.02 30.65 -16.13
CA GLY A 711 -46.78 29.23 -16.45
C GLY A 711 -45.63 29.07 -17.45
N ILE A 712 -45.79 29.65 -18.64
CA ILE A 712 -44.75 29.72 -19.66
C ILE A 712 -44.49 31.18 -20.00
N ARG A 713 -43.24 31.62 -19.84
CA ARG A 713 -42.78 32.95 -20.24
C ARG A 713 -41.73 32.86 -21.35
N VAL A 714 -41.96 33.57 -22.44
CA VAL A 714 -41.04 33.67 -23.57
C VAL A 714 -40.74 35.13 -23.86
N GLU A 715 -39.48 35.51 -23.75
CA GLU A 715 -39.01 36.90 -23.87
C GLU A 715 -37.83 37.00 -24.85
N LEU A 716 -37.85 38.01 -25.74
CA LEU A 716 -36.80 38.26 -26.74
C LEU A 716 -36.45 37.05 -27.62
N SER A 717 -37.41 36.15 -27.85
CA SER A 717 -37.21 34.84 -28.48
C SER A 717 -38.08 34.69 -29.72
N GLY A 718 -37.72 35.46 -30.76
CA GLY A 718 -38.49 35.52 -32.00
C GLY A 718 -38.60 34.16 -32.71
N GLY A 719 -39.78 33.87 -33.25
CA GLY A 719 -40.08 32.61 -33.93
C GLY A 719 -40.27 31.40 -33.01
N ALA A 720 -40.41 31.61 -31.69
CA ALA A 720 -40.67 30.54 -30.74
C ALA A 720 -41.97 29.78 -31.08
N LEU A 721 -41.91 28.45 -30.98
CA LEU A 721 -43.06 27.55 -31.14
C LEU A 721 -43.48 27.01 -29.77
N ILE A 722 -44.68 27.36 -29.32
CA ILE A 722 -45.24 26.96 -28.02
C ILE A 722 -46.51 26.15 -28.30
N LYS A 723 -46.48 24.83 -28.13
CA LYS A 723 -47.58 23.96 -28.56
C LYS A 723 -47.82 22.75 -27.66
N ASP A 724 -49.03 22.23 -27.62
CA ASP A 724 -49.39 21.02 -26.84
C ASP A 724 -49.04 21.07 -25.34
N ASN A 725 -48.85 22.26 -24.77
CA ASN A 725 -48.56 22.39 -23.35
C ASN A 725 -49.86 22.42 -22.53
N ILE A 726 -49.82 21.87 -21.32
CA ILE A 726 -50.84 22.00 -20.30
C ILE A 726 -50.29 22.95 -19.25
N VAL A 727 -50.97 24.07 -19.02
CA VAL A 727 -50.62 25.06 -18.00
C VAL A 727 -51.78 25.22 -17.05
N ASP A 728 -51.53 25.08 -15.75
CA ASP A 728 -52.56 25.14 -14.71
C ASP A 728 -52.09 25.85 -13.44
N GLU A 729 -53.03 26.39 -12.66
CA GLU A 729 -52.81 26.97 -11.32
C GLU A 729 -51.63 27.97 -11.24
N THR A 730 -51.65 28.98 -12.10
CA THR A 730 -50.61 30.03 -12.17
C THR A 730 -51.09 31.33 -11.51
N ILE A 731 -50.28 31.93 -10.63
CA ILE A 731 -50.54 33.27 -10.08
C ILE A 731 -50.36 34.36 -11.16
N GLY A 732 -49.49 34.11 -12.14
CA GLY A 732 -49.29 34.97 -13.30
C GLY A 732 -50.27 34.70 -14.44
N ASN A 733 -49.79 34.91 -15.68
CA ASN A 733 -50.48 34.48 -16.88
C ASN A 733 -50.21 32.99 -17.15
N GLY A 734 -51.09 32.31 -17.86
CA GLY A 734 -50.80 30.95 -18.30
C GLY A 734 -49.60 30.91 -19.26
N ILE A 735 -49.73 31.62 -20.39
CA ILE A 735 -48.64 31.79 -21.36
C ILE A 735 -48.43 33.28 -21.60
N TYR A 736 -47.20 33.76 -21.45
CA TYR A 736 -46.81 35.14 -21.74
C TYR A 736 -45.67 35.19 -22.77
N VAL A 737 -45.94 35.83 -23.91
CA VAL A 737 -44.96 36.10 -24.97
C VAL A 737 -44.69 37.61 -25.05
N LEU A 738 -43.44 38.01 -24.80
CA LEU A 738 -42.98 39.39 -24.74
C LEU A 738 -41.83 39.63 -25.72
N ASP A 739 -41.90 40.72 -26.49
CA ASP A 739 -40.83 41.16 -27.41
C ASP A 739 -40.28 40.02 -28.30
N SER A 740 -41.15 39.10 -28.72
CA SER A 740 -40.82 37.84 -29.41
C SER A 740 -41.60 37.71 -30.70
N ASP A 741 -41.19 38.47 -31.72
CA ASP A 741 -41.86 38.52 -33.01
C ASP A 741 -41.98 37.15 -33.68
N ASN A 742 -43.08 36.95 -34.42
CA ASN A 742 -43.41 35.75 -35.19
C ASN A 742 -43.52 34.47 -34.33
N ALA A 743 -43.79 34.60 -33.04
CA ALA A 743 -44.09 33.46 -32.19
C ALA A 743 -45.37 32.73 -32.67
N ILE A 744 -45.42 31.43 -32.42
CA ILE A 744 -46.58 30.58 -32.72
C ILE A 744 -47.02 29.91 -31.42
N ILE A 745 -48.20 30.30 -30.93
CA ILE A 745 -48.84 29.74 -29.74
C ILE A 745 -49.96 28.81 -30.24
N GLY A 746 -49.64 27.52 -30.27
CA GLY A 746 -50.38 26.48 -30.96
C GLY A 746 -49.91 26.36 -32.40
N GLY A 747 -50.78 26.65 -33.37
CA GLY A 747 -50.42 26.69 -34.80
C GLY A 747 -51.34 25.86 -35.67
N ALA A 748 -51.19 24.53 -35.63
CA ALA A 748 -52.02 23.59 -36.39
C ALA A 748 -53.12 22.94 -35.53
N ASP A 749 -54.06 22.28 -36.21
CA ASP A 749 -55.05 21.43 -35.54
C ASP A 749 -54.33 20.26 -34.84
N GLY A 750 -54.55 20.14 -33.54
CA GLY A 750 -53.86 19.18 -32.69
C GLY A 750 -52.53 19.65 -32.07
N ASP A 751 -52.11 20.90 -32.28
CA ASP A 751 -50.94 21.53 -31.62
C ASP A 751 -51.35 22.46 -30.44
N GLY A 752 -52.61 22.41 -30.02
CA GLY A 752 -53.22 23.41 -29.13
C GLY A 752 -52.74 23.34 -27.68
N ASN A 753 -52.39 24.49 -27.08
CA ASN A 753 -52.13 24.54 -25.64
C ASN A 753 -53.43 24.56 -24.84
N THR A 754 -53.42 23.94 -23.66
CA THR A 754 -54.51 23.99 -22.67
C THR A 754 -54.05 24.83 -21.48
N VAL A 755 -54.75 25.94 -21.22
CA VAL A 755 -54.47 26.84 -20.11
C VAL A 755 -55.68 26.92 -19.19
N THR A 756 -55.51 26.59 -17.92
CA THR A 756 -56.55 26.70 -16.90
C THR A 756 -56.06 27.38 -15.62
N ASP A 757 -57.00 27.93 -14.83
CA ASP A 757 -56.73 28.52 -13.50
C ASP A 757 -55.55 29.52 -13.46
N ALA A 758 -55.44 30.37 -14.47
CA ALA A 758 -54.50 31.49 -14.45
C ALA A 758 -55.13 32.71 -13.75
N ASP A 759 -54.53 33.20 -12.68
CA ASP A 759 -55.03 34.36 -11.91
C ASP A 759 -55.02 35.65 -12.73
N LEU A 760 -54.08 35.79 -13.69
CA LEU A 760 -54.07 36.87 -14.67
C LEU A 760 -54.71 36.41 -15.99
N ASN A 761 -54.05 36.63 -17.13
CA ASN A 761 -54.60 36.26 -18.43
C ASN A 761 -54.25 34.81 -18.78
N GLY A 762 -55.10 34.14 -19.55
CA GLY A 762 -54.76 32.81 -20.06
C GLY A 762 -53.55 32.86 -21.00
N ILE A 763 -53.66 33.64 -22.06
CA ILE A 763 -52.56 33.93 -23.00
C ILE A 763 -52.37 35.44 -23.09
N TYR A 764 -51.16 35.93 -22.87
CA TYR A 764 -50.78 37.32 -23.05
C TYR A 764 -49.68 37.43 -24.13
N VAL A 765 -49.90 38.29 -25.11
CA VAL A 765 -48.91 38.65 -26.14
C VAL A 765 -48.64 40.15 -26.07
N SER A 766 -47.38 40.52 -25.90
CA SER A 766 -46.93 41.91 -25.78
C SER A 766 -45.72 42.17 -26.66
N SER A 767 -45.74 43.29 -27.37
CA SER A 767 -44.68 43.75 -28.29
C SER A 767 -44.14 42.67 -29.23
N SER A 768 -44.98 41.71 -29.63
CA SER A 768 -44.58 40.52 -30.39
C SER A 768 -45.36 40.48 -31.71
N ASP A 769 -44.84 41.18 -32.71
CA ASP A 769 -45.50 41.37 -34.00
C ASP A 769 -45.50 40.06 -34.81
N GLY A 770 -46.52 39.84 -35.64
CA GLY A 770 -46.61 38.64 -36.48
C GLY A 770 -46.98 37.35 -35.73
N THR A 771 -47.33 37.44 -34.45
CA THR A 771 -47.66 36.27 -33.61
C THR A 771 -48.93 35.56 -34.10
N THR A 772 -48.92 34.23 -34.10
CA THR A 772 -50.11 33.40 -34.35
C THR A 772 -50.55 32.73 -33.06
N ILE A 773 -51.84 32.89 -32.71
CA ILE A 773 -52.48 32.25 -31.54
C ILE A 773 -53.63 31.40 -32.06
N SER A 774 -53.44 30.08 -32.13
CA SER A 774 -54.48 29.20 -32.69
C SER A 774 -54.63 27.87 -31.98
N TRP A 775 -55.86 27.35 -32.01
CA TRP A 775 -56.23 26.03 -31.48
C TRP A 775 -56.03 25.85 -29.96
N ASN A 776 -55.88 26.93 -29.20
CA ASN A 776 -55.70 26.85 -27.76
C ASN A 776 -57.03 26.74 -27.02
N GLY A 777 -57.04 25.96 -25.94
CA GLY A 777 -58.11 25.91 -24.95
C GLY A 777 -57.75 26.76 -23.75
N VAL A 778 -58.53 27.80 -23.45
CA VAL A 778 -58.31 28.68 -22.30
C VAL A 778 -59.57 28.71 -21.44
N SER A 779 -59.43 28.43 -20.14
CA SER A 779 -60.57 28.58 -19.23
C SER A 779 -60.20 28.98 -17.81
N ARG A 780 -61.20 29.45 -17.05
CA ARG A 780 -61.06 29.74 -15.61
C ARG A 780 -59.94 30.74 -15.30
N THR A 781 -59.90 31.85 -16.04
CA THR A 781 -58.89 32.89 -15.85
C THR A 781 -59.42 34.06 -15.02
N GLY A 782 -58.60 34.61 -14.12
CA GLY A 782 -58.93 35.80 -13.33
C GLY A 782 -58.87 37.12 -14.11
N GLY A 783 -58.17 37.12 -15.24
CA GLY A 783 -58.09 38.21 -16.22
C GLY A 783 -58.81 37.89 -17.53
N ASN A 784 -58.15 38.22 -18.65
CA ASN A 784 -58.67 37.96 -19.99
C ASN A 784 -58.29 36.53 -20.45
N GLY A 785 -59.10 35.91 -21.31
CA GLY A 785 -58.72 34.65 -21.93
C GLY A 785 -57.47 34.82 -22.80
N ILE A 786 -57.55 35.74 -23.77
CA ILE A 786 -56.41 36.15 -24.59
C ILE A 786 -56.28 37.68 -24.56
N LEU A 787 -55.10 38.19 -24.22
CA LEU A 787 -54.73 39.60 -24.25
C LEU A 787 -53.62 39.86 -25.28
N VAL A 788 -53.80 40.88 -26.13
CA VAL A 788 -52.77 41.36 -27.06
C VAL A 788 -52.51 42.85 -26.83
N ASN A 789 -51.27 43.22 -26.44
CA ASN A 789 -50.94 44.60 -26.06
C ASN A 789 -49.42 44.93 -25.94
N PRO A 790 -48.86 45.92 -26.65
CA PRO A 790 -49.15 46.27 -28.04
C PRO A 790 -48.61 45.18 -28.98
N SER A 791 -49.31 44.73 -30.00
CA SER A 791 -48.68 43.90 -31.07
C SER A 791 -49.41 44.07 -32.40
N ASN A 792 -48.68 44.01 -33.51
CA ASN A 792 -49.21 44.15 -34.86
C ASN A 792 -49.21 42.83 -35.60
N ASN A 793 -50.06 42.71 -36.63
CA ASN A 793 -50.10 41.54 -37.51
C ASN A 793 -50.32 40.22 -36.76
N VAL A 794 -51.10 40.25 -35.67
CA VAL A 794 -51.40 39.07 -34.85
C VAL A 794 -52.64 38.36 -35.42
N THR A 795 -52.55 37.04 -35.57
CA THR A 795 -53.68 36.20 -35.95
C THR A 795 -54.17 35.41 -34.75
N VAL A 796 -55.45 35.56 -34.38
CA VAL A 796 -56.11 34.79 -33.31
C VAL A 796 -57.21 33.95 -33.96
N SER A 797 -57.07 32.62 -34.00
CA SER A 797 -58.03 31.77 -34.71
C SER A 797 -58.30 30.42 -34.05
N ASN A 798 -59.52 29.92 -34.12
CA ASN A 798 -59.88 28.57 -33.64
C ASN A 798 -59.56 28.28 -32.16
N ASN A 799 -59.56 29.30 -31.29
CA ASN A 799 -59.35 29.12 -29.86
C ASN A 799 -60.68 28.88 -29.13
N THR A 800 -60.67 28.01 -28.14
CA THR A 800 -61.83 27.78 -27.24
C THR A 800 -61.61 28.52 -25.95
N ILE A 801 -62.47 29.49 -25.63
CA ILE A 801 -62.33 30.33 -24.43
C ILE A 801 -63.62 30.25 -23.61
N SER A 802 -63.50 29.92 -22.33
CA SER A 802 -64.66 29.77 -21.43
C SER A 802 -64.34 30.19 -19.99
N ASP A 803 -65.35 30.54 -19.21
CA ASP A 803 -65.22 30.82 -17.77
C ASP A 803 -64.11 31.83 -17.40
N VAL A 804 -63.96 32.88 -18.19
CA VAL A 804 -63.01 33.98 -17.94
C VAL A 804 -63.67 35.14 -17.20
N LEU A 805 -62.96 35.82 -16.30
CA LEU A 805 -63.53 36.89 -15.47
C LEU A 805 -63.67 38.23 -16.21
N GLU A 806 -62.69 38.60 -17.05
CA GLU A 806 -62.72 39.84 -17.83
C GLU A 806 -63.27 39.63 -19.25
N ASN A 807 -62.42 39.69 -20.28
CA ASN A 807 -62.83 39.53 -21.67
C ASN A 807 -62.32 38.19 -22.21
N GLY A 808 -63.09 37.56 -23.10
CA GLY A 808 -62.62 36.37 -23.84
C GLY A 808 -61.35 36.69 -24.62
N ILE A 809 -61.42 37.68 -25.51
CA ILE A 809 -60.28 38.21 -26.27
C ILE A 809 -60.28 39.73 -26.09
N LYS A 810 -59.15 40.30 -25.66
CA LYS A 810 -58.93 41.73 -25.52
C LYS A 810 -57.73 42.17 -26.35
N ILE A 811 -57.97 43.12 -27.25
CA ILE A 811 -56.92 43.78 -28.02
C ILE A 811 -56.83 45.22 -27.51
N GLU A 812 -55.77 45.56 -26.78
CA GLU A 812 -55.63 46.91 -26.21
C GLU A 812 -54.94 47.88 -27.17
N SER A 813 -53.88 47.43 -27.84
CA SER A 813 -53.16 48.23 -28.82
C SER A 813 -52.46 47.34 -29.85
N GLY A 814 -52.43 47.81 -31.11
CA GLY A 814 -52.00 47.00 -32.24
C GLY A 814 -52.73 47.35 -33.53
N SER A 815 -52.11 47.00 -34.67
CA SER A 815 -52.69 47.16 -36.00
C SER A 815 -52.68 45.84 -36.77
N TRP A 816 -53.70 45.63 -37.62
CA TRP A 816 -53.88 44.40 -38.40
C TRP A 816 -53.99 43.14 -37.53
N ILE A 817 -55.00 43.11 -36.66
CA ILE A 817 -55.31 41.94 -35.83
C ILE A 817 -56.50 41.21 -36.44
N ASP A 818 -56.28 39.97 -36.87
CA ASP A 818 -57.30 39.11 -37.45
C ASP A 818 -57.82 38.14 -36.39
N VAL A 819 -59.09 38.27 -36.01
CA VAL A 819 -59.78 37.34 -35.09
C VAL A 819 -60.77 36.50 -35.90
N LEU A 820 -60.50 35.19 -36.02
CA LEU A 820 -61.15 34.28 -36.97
C LEU A 820 -61.83 33.08 -36.30
#